data_AF-A0A0G4IQY8-F1
#
_entry.id   AF-A0A0G4IQY8-F1
#
_cell.length_a   1.000
_cell.length_b   1.000
_cell.length_c   1.000
_cell.angle_alpha   90.00
_cell.angle_beta   90.00
_cell.angle_gamma   90.00
#
_symmetry.space_group_name_H-M   'P 1'
#
loop_
_entity.id
_entity.type
_entity.pdbx_description
1 polymer ?
#
loop_
_entity_poly.entity_id
_entity_poly.type
_entity_poly.pdbx_seq_one_letter_code
_entity_poly.pdbx_strand_id
1 'polypeptide(L)'
;MAMKGGGAGPPATIEEGAGPPAHLPVPPDDDDVLPDIVDDDRSPLKIFDGNLARMRLPRSLPPSAPWIVEANVASTLDIDGVRVHFPNAKPFHTQVAMMTSMIGAFRASRHALIESPTGTGKSLALLCAAIGFQIHQYEQVAAGRSEAVIPRIILASRTHSQLVSLAGELRRSPYRPRTTTLASRKQLCCNLVARSSPGGTDDACSERRHERYDEKSDKGCVFFMNLTEEDHAATVADAVRGSGGSDSVMDIEDLMRLSRYGGYGCPYYTSREVSYRSHLVLVPYNYVIDPAISQSLDLTQDSIVIIDEGHNVLDVAMEVGSADVTRDELLKCVQACDALRHVRQEKLSREPSSKHRAVIDETYPRLDVVRSYGSRIQAWLHRTSCQFRIQVKEQEPDDEYVIWSTYPPSSPAPSVVLRGLDITSPVCREIQRLLKAWSEAAPKLEPKIRAFVGQLHPMGALANALALALVRPHDYRICIVRSFDKGESQWYSSLRVMCLSAEGIIAMQTQPSFSFVITSGTLSPMGAFRDELGNTFKNRLDAMVTNPHVVRMADQVLVGAIGVDDAGMALTGTMKGQCNSYFAGVGQVVARICTMTPHGVLVFVSSYNIMNKFLDAWKRAGLLQIITRAKGEPFVEPNYGGDEMFKKVCIGYRNAAVTEKGALLLAVYRGKASEGISFSDNVCRACICVSLPLASYGDVRIQSKLDHENARSGNGRRWYERQAYSAVNQALGRVIRHAADYGILLMVDKRFATYRHPNVTTWLRQHVEVFETVEVMTERVNSFFQRVRELAPFTYVPPKQFEIPTTCNRSARARVPQRVNLPEVKLEVNDPMDVDLPQLDTIKRERVGRSAPALQSLLGYQTSNEPLT
;
A
#
# COMPACT_ATOMS: atom_id res chain seq x y z
N MET A 1 -40.15 -49.54 13.94
CA MET A 1 -40.47 -49.80 15.37
C MET A 1 -40.51 -48.44 16.05
N ALA A 2 -41.66 -47.76 16.19
CA ALA A 2 -42.67 -47.89 17.27
C ALA A 2 -41.97 -47.92 18.65
N MET A 3 -42.15 -46.99 19.60
CA MET A 3 -43.38 -46.33 20.09
C MET A 3 -43.11 -45.04 20.90
N LYS A 4 -44.10 -44.11 20.83
CA LYS A 4 -44.76 -43.28 21.89
C LYS A 4 -43.88 -42.44 22.86
N GLY A 5 -44.20 -41.20 23.24
CA GLY A 5 -45.41 -40.37 23.09
C GLY A 5 -45.58 -39.50 24.36
N GLY A 6 -46.02 -38.24 24.21
CA GLY A 6 -46.42 -37.39 25.34
C GLY A 6 -46.44 -35.90 24.96
N GLY A 7 -47.61 -35.38 24.62
CA GLY A 7 -47.83 -33.97 24.29
C GLY A 7 -48.46 -33.17 25.44
N ALA A 8 -48.41 -31.86 25.31
CA ALA A 8 -49.34 -30.91 25.92
C ALA A 8 -49.44 -29.66 25.03
N GLY A 9 -50.66 -29.26 24.71
CA GLY A 9 -51.00 -28.09 23.89
C GLY A 9 -50.98 -26.75 24.65
N PRO A 10 -51.38 -25.65 23.99
CA PRO A 10 -50.93 -24.28 24.28
C PRO A 10 -51.93 -23.47 25.13
N PRO A 11 -51.52 -22.30 25.64
CA PRO A 11 -52.42 -21.15 25.81
C PRO A 11 -51.86 -19.93 25.05
N ALA A 12 -52.62 -19.32 24.14
CA ALA A 12 -53.67 -18.31 24.37
C ALA A 12 -53.14 -16.90 24.05
N THR A 13 -53.71 -16.35 22.98
CA THR A 13 -53.62 -14.97 22.50
C THR A 13 -54.25 -13.99 23.47
N ILE A 14 -53.57 -12.89 23.77
CA ILE A 14 -54.16 -11.66 24.33
C ILE A 14 -53.59 -10.48 23.53
N GLU A 15 -54.44 -9.86 22.72
CA GLU A 15 -54.31 -8.47 22.30
C GLU A 15 -54.88 -7.58 23.41
N GLU A 16 -54.20 -6.48 23.75
CA GLU A 16 -54.81 -5.18 24.04
C GLU A 16 -53.72 -4.11 24.25
N GLY A 17 -54.06 -2.88 23.88
CA GLY A 17 -53.13 -1.82 23.56
C GLY A 17 -52.58 -1.04 24.75
N ALA A 18 -51.41 -0.44 24.54
CA ALA A 18 -50.84 0.57 25.40
C ALA A 18 -50.37 1.75 24.53
N GLY A 19 -50.97 2.92 24.78
CA GLY A 19 -50.74 4.18 24.07
C GLY A 19 -49.34 4.79 24.30
N PRO A 20 -49.07 5.95 23.68
CA PRO A 20 -47.74 6.54 23.65
C PRO A 20 -47.34 7.07 25.04
N PRO A 21 -46.06 7.02 25.43
CA PRO A 21 -45.62 7.50 26.72
C PRO A 21 -45.73 9.03 26.79
N ALA A 22 -46.28 9.51 27.90
CA ALA A 22 -46.48 10.91 28.23
C ALA A 22 -45.17 11.71 28.29
N HIS A 23 -45.22 12.93 27.78
CA HIS A 23 -44.21 13.97 27.98
C HIS A 23 -44.00 14.24 29.47
N LEU A 24 -42.77 14.05 29.96
CA LEU A 24 -42.32 14.52 31.26
C LEU A 24 -41.87 16.00 31.14
N PRO A 25 -42.12 16.84 32.16
CA PRO A 25 -41.88 18.28 32.11
C PRO A 25 -40.39 18.62 32.16
N VAL A 26 -40.02 19.63 31.37
CA VAL A 26 -38.69 20.27 31.35
C VAL A 26 -38.46 20.99 32.70
N PRO A 27 -37.40 20.69 33.46
CA PRO A 27 -36.99 21.51 34.60
C PRO A 27 -36.23 22.76 34.11
N PRO A 28 -36.27 23.86 34.88
CA PRO A 28 -35.81 25.17 34.43
C PRO A 28 -34.29 25.22 34.23
N ASP A 29 -33.88 26.09 33.29
CA ASP A 29 -32.50 26.45 33.01
C ASP A 29 -31.83 27.04 34.27
N ASP A 30 -30.85 26.32 34.81
CA ASP A 30 -29.85 26.89 35.71
C ASP A 30 -28.50 26.86 34.99
N ASP A 31 -28.04 28.06 34.65
CA ASP A 31 -26.71 28.38 34.16
C ASP A 31 -25.64 27.96 35.19
N ASP A 32 -24.96 26.85 34.96
CA ASP A 32 -23.69 26.56 35.62
C ASP A 32 -22.71 25.90 34.62
N VAL A 33 -21.54 26.54 34.52
CA VAL A 33 -20.50 26.33 33.52
C VAL A 33 -19.96 24.89 33.55
N LEU A 34 -20.44 24.05 32.63
CA LEU A 34 -19.79 22.79 32.24
C LEU A 34 -18.60 23.10 31.30
N PRO A 35 -17.44 22.43 31.46
CA PRO A 35 -16.40 22.52 30.44
C PRO A 35 -16.93 21.89 29.15
N ASP A 36 -17.00 22.71 28.10
CA ASP A 36 -17.38 22.39 26.72
C ASP A 36 -17.32 20.89 26.37
N ILE A 37 -18.44 20.19 26.58
CA ILE A 37 -18.75 19.01 25.78
C ILE A 37 -19.07 19.60 24.41
N VAL A 38 -18.08 19.60 23.52
CA VAL A 38 -18.29 19.97 22.11
C VAL A 38 -19.39 19.07 21.58
N ASP A 39 -20.57 19.64 21.45
CA ASP A 39 -21.73 19.08 20.80
C ASP A 39 -21.28 18.56 19.42
N ASP A 40 -21.43 17.26 19.18
CA ASP A 40 -20.87 16.56 18.01
C ASP A 40 -21.42 17.13 16.68
N ASP A 41 -22.55 17.85 16.74
CA ASP A 41 -23.19 18.54 15.61
C ASP A 41 -22.45 19.77 15.09
N ARG A 42 -21.46 20.30 15.83
CA ARG A 42 -20.61 21.43 15.37
C ARG A 42 -19.24 21.00 14.85
N SER A 43 -18.98 19.70 14.67
CA SER A 43 -17.67 19.26 14.18
C SER A 43 -17.42 19.78 12.75
N PRO A 44 -16.20 20.23 12.41
CA PRO A 44 -15.87 20.68 11.05
C PRO A 44 -16.18 19.64 9.97
N LEU A 45 -16.16 18.35 10.30
CA LEU A 45 -16.53 17.27 9.39
C LEU A 45 -18.03 17.26 9.06
N LYS A 46 -18.90 17.35 10.07
CA LYS A 46 -20.35 17.36 9.84
C LYS A 46 -20.79 18.61 9.07
N ILE A 47 -20.18 19.76 9.38
CA ILE A 47 -20.45 21.01 8.65
C ILE A 47 -20.04 20.87 7.18
N PHE A 48 -18.84 20.36 6.93
CA PHE A 48 -18.35 20.11 5.57
C PHE A 48 -19.24 19.12 4.79
N ASP A 49 -19.62 18.01 5.43
CA ASP A 49 -20.51 17.00 4.88
C ASP A 49 -21.87 17.60 4.48
N GLY A 50 -22.44 18.43 5.36
CA GLY A 50 -23.68 19.18 5.12
C GLY A 50 -23.56 20.19 3.97
N ASN A 51 -22.46 20.94 3.91
CA ASN A 51 -22.21 21.92 2.84
C ASN A 51 -22.09 21.21 1.47
N LEU A 52 -21.32 20.12 1.38
CA LEU A 52 -21.22 19.32 0.16
C LEU A 52 -22.59 18.76 -0.28
N ALA A 53 -23.39 18.30 0.68
CA ALA A 53 -24.74 17.79 0.39
C ALA A 53 -25.65 18.88 -0.18
N ARG A 54 -25.70 20.08 0.43
CA ARG A 54 -26.47 21.25 -0.04
C ARG A 54 -26.08 21.66 -1.45
N MET A 55 -24.81 21.49 -1.80
CA MET A 55 -24.31 21.83 -3.12
C MET A 55 -24.73 20.84 -4.20
N ARG A 56 -25.43 19.73 -3.90
CA ARG A 56 -25.75 18.60 -4.83
C ARG A 56 -24.61 17.58 -5.02
N LEU A 57 -23.80 17.38 -3.98
CA LEU A 57 -22.96 16.18 -3.83
C LEU A 57 -23.48 15.33 -2.65
N PRO A 58 -24.63 14.65 -2.79
CA PRO A 58 -25.14 13.74 -1.76
C PRO A 58 -24.22 12.51 -1.62
N ARG A 59 -24.21 11.91 -0.41
CA ARG A 59 -23.44 10.68 -0.10
C ARG A 59 -23.82 9.50 -0.97
N SER A 60 -25.08 9.40 -1.41
CA SER A 60 -25.49 8.47 -2.45
C SER A 60 -25.48 9.17 -3.80
N LEU A 61 -24.76 8.61 -4.76
CA LEU A 61 -24.80 9.12 -6.13
C LEU A 61 -26.22 8.94 -6.68
N PRO A 62 -26.91 10.03 -7.07
CA PRO A 62 -28.27 9.92 -7.55
C PRO A 62 -28.29 9.21 -8.91
N PRO A 63 -29.35 8.45 -9.25
CA PRO A 63 -29.49 7.85 -10.59
C PRO A 63 -29.40 8.86 -11.74
N SER A 64 -29.64 10.14 -11.46
CA SER A 64 -29.55 11.27 -12.39
C SER A 64 -28.18 11.97 -12.40
N ALA A 65 -27.14 11.40 -11.79
CA ALA A 65 -25.81 12.00 -11.78
C ALA A 65 -25.30 12.17 -13.23
N PRO A 66 -24.89 13.39 -13.64
CA PRO A 66 -24.43 13.62 -15.01
C PRO A 66 -23.09 12.92 -15.22
N TRP A 67 -23.03 12.08 -16.26
CA TRP A 67 -21.80 11.49 -16.77
C TRP A 67 -21.25 12.41 -17.83
N ILE A 68 -20.02 12.90 -17.63
CA ILE A 68 -19.39 13.70 -18.66
C ILE A 68 -18.36 12.82 -19.37
N VAL A 69 -18.77 12.30 -20.53
CA VAL A 69 -17.84 11.86 -21.58
C VAL A 69 -17.48 13.13 -22.34
N GLU A 70 -16.37 13.77 -21.96
CA GLU A 70 -16.08 15.17 -22.38
C GLU A 70 -15.42 15.28 -23.75
N ALA A 71 -14.44 14.42 -24.06
CA ALA A 71 -13.65 14.49 -25.30
C ALA A 71 -12.80 13.22 -25.50
N ASN A 72 -12.23 13.07 -26.71
CA ASN A 72 -11.23 12.05 -27.06
C ASN A 72 -11.73 10.59 -27.13
N VAL A 73 -13.02 10.35 -27.39
CA VAL A 73 -13.47 9.01 -27.79
C VAL A 73 -12.94 8.70 -29.18
N ALA A 74 -11.96 7.80 -29.27
CA ALA A 74 -11.43 7.36 -30.55
C ALA A 74 -12.10 6.08 -31.05
N SER A 75 -12.60 5.24 -30.13
CA SER A 75 -13.43 4.08 -30.47
C SER A 75 -14.47 3.82 -29.39
N THR A 76 -15.57 3.17 -29.77
CA THR A 76 -16.58 2.63 -28.85
C THR A 76 -16.73 1.15 -29.14
N LEU A 77 -16.52 0.33 -28.12
CA LEU A 77 -16.69 -1.11 -28.17
C LEU A 77 -18.05 -1.46 -27.57
N ASP A 78 -18.81 -2.33 -28.22
CA ASP A 78 -19.93 -3.02 -27.60
C ASP A 78 -19.43 -4.35 -27.04
N ILE A 79 -19.52 -4.52 -25.73
CA ILE A 79 -19.09 -5.71 -25.01
C ILE A 79 -20.28 -6.19 -24.19
N ASP A 80 -20.94 -7.27 -24.62
CA ASP A 80 -22.14 -7.83 -23.99
C ASP A 80 -23.23 -6.78 -23.70
N GLY A 81 -23.46 -5.86 -24.64
CA GLY A 81 -24.45 -4.79 -24.53
C GLY A 81 -24.01 -3.59 -23.67
N VAL A 82 -22.78 -3.61 -23.16
CA VAL A 82 -22.16 -2.48 -22.46
C VAL A 82 -21.33 -1.69 -23.46
N ARG A 83 -21.68 -0.41 -23.64
CA ARG A 83 -20.90 0.51 -24.49
C ARG A 83 -19.69 1.01 -23.73
N VAL A 84 -18.50 0.60 -24.18
CA VAL A 84 -17.22 1.02 -23.61
C VAL A 84 -16.52 1.97 -24.57
N HIS A 85 -16.46 3.24 -24.19
CA HIS A 85 -15.64 4.23 -24.87
C HIS A 85 -14.16 4.04 -24.54
N PHE A 86 -13.31 4.22 -25.56
CA PHE A 86 -11.87 4.04 -25.44
C PHE A 86 -11.10 5.16 -26.15
N PRO A 87 -9.95 5.63 -25.59
CA PRO A 87 -9.22 6.76 -26.15
C PRO A 87 -8.31 6.40 -27.34
N ASN A 88 -8.09 5.11 -27.60
CA ASN A 88 -7.35 4.65 -28.77
C ASN A 88 -8.32 4.19 -29.87
N ALA A 89 -8.02 4.53 -31.13
CA ALA A 89 -8.85 4.13 -32.27
C ALA A 89 -8.93 2.60 -32.43
N LYS A 90 -7.87 1.89 -32.05
CA LYS A 90 -7.84 0.42 -32.03
C LYS A 90 -7.21 -0.07 -30.72
N PRO A 91 -8.04 -0.49 -29.73
CA PRO A 91 -7.57 -1.16 -28.52
C PRO A 91 -6.82 -2.45 -28.86
N PHE A 92 -5.84 -2.84 -28.05
CA PHE A 92 -5.17 -4.13 -28.23
C PHE A 92 -6.15 -5.29 -27.98
N HIS A 93 -5.97 -6.42 -28.69
CA HIS A 93 -6.78 -7.62 -28.45
C HIS A 93 -6.74 -8.08 -26.98
N THR A 94 -5.60 -7.93 -26.31
CA THR A 94 -5.42 -8.22 -24.88
C THR A 94 -6.25 -7.29 -23.99
N GLN A 95 -6.38 -6.02 -24.35
CA GLN A 95 -7.25 -5.06 -23.66
C GLN A 95 -8.71 -5.45 -23.83
N VAL A 96 -9.14 -5.77 -25.06
CA VAL A 96 -10.52 -6.20 -25.34
C VAL A 96 -10.86 -7.48 -24.58
N ALA A 97 -9.99 -8.48 -24.58
CA ALA A 97 -10.18 -9.73 -23.84
C ALA A 97 -10.34 -9.49 -22.32
N MET A 98 -9.52 -8.59 -21.76
CA MET A 98 -9.64 -8.20 -20.35
C MET A 98 -10.96 -7.50 -20.05
N MET A 99 -11.35 -6.51 -20.87
CA MET A 99 -12.61 -5.79 -20.70
C MET A 99 -13.82 -6.72 -20.81
N THR A 100 -13.79 -7.64 -21.77
CA THR A 100 -14.83 -8.68 -21.97
C THR A 100 -14.98 -9.54 -20.72
N SER A 101 -13.87 -10.03 -20.18
CA SER A 101 -13.87 -10.89 -19.00
C SER A 101 -14.36 -10.16 -17.74
N MET A 102 -13.98 -8.89 -17.59
CA MET A 102 -14.45 -8.06 -16.49
C MET A 102 -15.95 -7.77 -16.59
N ILE A 103 -16.43 -7.38 -17.77
CA ILE A 103 -17.84 -7.06 -17.98
C ILE A 103 -18.71 -8.29 -17.78
N GLY A 104 -18.30 -9.47 -18.27
CA GLY A 104 -18.98 -10.74 -17.98
C GLY A 104 -19.10 -11.00 -16.47
N ALA A 105 -17.99 -10.87 -15.74
CA ALA A 105 -17.98 -11.05 -14.29
C ALA A 105 -18.86 -10.01 -13.56
N PHE A 106 -18.85 -8.75 -13.99
CA PHE A 106 -19.68 -7.69 -13.41
C PHE A 106 -21.17 -7.94 -13.65
N ARG A 107 -21.57 -8.36 -14.84
CA ARG A 107 -22.97 -8.71 -15.16
C ARG A 107 -23.50 -9.85 -14.29
N ALA A 108 -22.62 -10.79 -13.93
CA ALA A 108 -22.96 -11.90 -13.05
C ALA A 108 -22.80 -11.60 -11.55
N SER A 109 -22.38 -10.38 -11.17
CA SER A 109 -21.99 -10.04 -9.78
C SER A 109 -20.96 -11.00 -9.18
N ARG A 110 -19.98 -11.37 -10.01
CA ARG A 110 -18.93 -12.37 -9.74
C ARG A 110 -17.53 -11.77 -9.86
N HIS A 111 -16.54 -12.51 -9.40
CA HIS A 111 -15.13 -12.10 -9.33
C HIS A 111 -14.34 -12.49 -10.58
N ALA A 112 -13.22 -11.82 -10.82
CA ALA A 112 -12.30 -12.14 -11.91
C ALA A 112 -10.84 -12.16 -11.46
N LEU A 113 -10.05 -13.06 -12.02
CA LEU A 113 -8.60 -13.16 -11.84
C LEU A 113 -7.93 -13.04 -13.20
N ILE A 114 -7.09 -12.02 -13.39
CA ILE A 114 -6.56 -11.67 -14.71
C ILE A 114 -5.03 -11.57 -14.65
N GLU A 115 -4.33 -12.50 -15.30
CA GLU A 115 -2.91 -12.37 -15.59
C GLU A 115 -2.73 -11.60 -16.89
N SER A 116 -2.18 -10.40 -16.83
CA SER A 116 -1.88 -9.61 -18.03
C SER A 116 -0.45 -9.05 -17.98
N PRO A 117 0.39 -9.35 -18.99
CA PRO A 117 1.79 -8.90 -19.02
C PRO A 117 1.97 -7.38 -18.90
N THR A 118 3.20 -6.94 -18.61
CA THR A 118 3.55 -5.52 -18.62
C THR A 118 3.44 -4.93 -20.02
N GLY A 119 3.11 -3.64 -20.12
CA GLY A 119 3.03 -2.95 -21.40
C GLY A 119 1.82 -3.25 -22.28
N THR A 120 0.81 -3.98 -21.78
CA THR A 120 -0.46 -4.22 -22.48
C THR A 120 -1.48 -3.09 -22.33
N GLY A 121 -1.15 -2.01 -21.61
CA GLY A 121 -2.10 -0.94 -21.29
C GLY A 121 -3.23 -1.42 -20.39
N LYS A 122 -2.90 -2.25 -19.37
CA LYS A 122 -3.84 -2.82 -18.41
C LYS A 122 -4.73 -1.77 -17.78
N SER A 123 -4.12 -0.80 -17.11
CA SER A 123 -4.80 0.17 -16.26
C SER A 123 -5.91 0.93 -16.99
N LEU A 124 -5.68 1.32 -18.24
CA LEU A 124 -6.68 2.00 -19.06
C LEU A 124 -7.88 1.11 -19.39
N ALA A 125 -7.63 -0.16 -19.72
CA ALA A 125 -8.70 -1.12 -19.98
C ALA A 125 -9.49 -1.49 -18.71
N LEU A 126 -8.84 -1.57 -17.55
CA LEU A 126 -9.52 -1.75 -16.25
C LEU A 126 -10.49 -0.59 -15.98
N LEU A 127 -10.00 0.65 -16.15
CA LEU A 127 -10.78 1.87 -15.94
C LEU A 127 -11.97 1.94 -16.91
N CYS A 128 -11.74 1.75 -18.22
CA CYS A 128 -12.79 1.87 -19.22
C CYS A 128 -13.89 0.81 -19.04
N ALA A 129 -13.53 -0.44 -18.73
CA ALA A 129 -14.52 -1.49 -18.48
C ALA A 129 -15.38 -1.20 -17.23
N ALA A 130 -14.74 -0.80 -16.12
CA ALA A 130 -15.45 -0.53 -14.88
C ALA A 130 -16.39 0.68 -14.99
N ILE A 131 -15.89 1.78 -15.56
CA ILE A 131 -16.69 3.00 -15.74
C ILE A 131 -17.80 2.77 -16.78
N GLY A 132 -17.51 2.09 -17.89
CA GLY A 132 -18.51 1.75 -18.91
C GLY A 132 -19.64 0.88 -18.34
N PHE A 133 -19.30 -0.13 -17.53
CA PHE A 133 -20.30 -0.96 -16.84
C PHE A 133 -21.13 -0.15 -15.83
N GLN A 134 -20.49 0.73 -15.05
CA GLN A 134 -21.20 1.58 -14.11
C GLN A 134 -22.19 2.49 -14.85
N ILE A 135 -21.77 3.17 -15.93
CA ILE A 135 -22.65 4.00 -16.78
C ILE A 135 -23.84 3.19 -17.29
N HIS A 136 -23.59 1.97 -17.78
CA HIS A 136 -24.66 1.08 -18.23
C HIS A 136 -25.69 0.80 -17.12
N GLN A 137 -25.25 0.57 -15.87
CA GLN A 137 -26.17 0.38 -14.74
C GLN A 137 -27.03 1.62 -14.48
N TYR A 138 -26.46 2.83 -14.56
CA TYR A 138 -27.23 4.06 -14.46
C TYR A 138 -28.28 4.19 -15.58
N GLU A 139 -27.91 3.87 -16.82
CA GLU A 139 -28.85 3.84 -17.95
C GLU A 139 -30.00 2.85 -17.68
N GLN A 140 -29.72 1.68 -17.08
CA GLN A 140 -30.75 0.71 -16.72
C GLN A 140 -31.70 1.21 -15.63
N VAL A 141 -31.17 1.84 -14.58
CA VAL A 141 -31.99 2.44 -13.51
C VAL A 141 -32.84 3.58 -14.06
N ALA A 142 -32.28 4.45 -14.91
CA ALA A 142 -33.00 5.54 -15.54
C ALA A 142 -34.11 5.04 -16.49
N ALA A 143 -33.91 3.89 -17.14
CA ALA A 143 -34.92 3.20 -17.93
C ALA A 143 -35.99 2.46 -17.10
N GLY A 144 -35.98 2.60 -15.77
CA GLY A 144 -37.00 2.04 -14.89
C GLY A 144 -36.79 0.56 -14.54
N ARG A 145 -35.58 -0.01 -14.75
CA ARG A 145 -35.29 -1.39 -14.32
C ARG A 145 -34.99 -1.42 -12.82
N SER A 146 -35.99 -1.83 -12.01
CA SER A 146 -35.93 -1.79 -10.54
C SER A 146 -34.86 -2.69 -9.89
N GLU A 147 -34.29 -3.66 -10.59
CA GLU A 147 -33.27 -4.59 -10.06
C GLU A 147 -31.82 -4.15 -10.28
N ALA A 148 -31.59 -3.05 -11.02
CA ALA A 148 -30.25 -2.62 -11.36
C ALA A 148 -29.54 -1.96 -10.15
N VAL A 149 -28.49 -2.60 -9.65
CA VAL A 149 -27.60 -2.06 -8.62
C VAL A 149 -26.48 -1.28 -9.29
N ILE A 150 -26.24 -0.07 -8.79
CA ILE A 150 -25.14 0.78 -9.24
C ILE A 150 -23.97 0.62 -8.27
N PRO A 151 -22.91 -0.11 -8.63
CA PRO A 151 -21.77 -0.27 -7.76
C PRO A 151 -20.85 0.96 -7.79
N ARG A 152 -20.27 1.32 -6.64
CA ARG A 152 -19.12 2.24 -6.56
C ARG A 152 -17.87 1.54 -7.09
N ILE A 153 -16.96 2.27 -7.73
CA ILE A 153 -15.71 1.68 -8.22
C ILE A 153 -14.58 2.02 -7.26
N ILE A 154 -13.91 1.01 -6.72
CA ILE A 154 -12.68 1.16 -5.95
C ILE A 154 -11.54 0.57 -6.77
N LEU A 155 -10.63 1.43 -7.23
CA LEU A 155 -9.42 0.99 -7.93
C LEU A 155 -8.22 1.12 -7.00
N ALA A 156 -7.61 -0.02 -6.70
CA ALA A 156 -6.57 -0.14 -5.72
C ALA A 156 -5.23 -0.50 -6.35
N SER A 157 -4.15 0.11 -5.85
CA SER A 157 -2.78 -0.18 -6.30
C SER A 157 -1.80 -0.27 -5.14
N ARG A 158 -0.63 -0.87 -5.35
CA ARG A 158 0.37 -1.10 -4.30
C ARG A 158 1.04 0.17 -3.80
N THR A 159 1.46 1.05 -4.71
CA THR A 159 2.27 2.22 -4.36
C THR A 159 1.58 3.53 -4.73
N HIS A 160 1.93 4.60 -4.01
CA HIS A 160 1.50 5.96 -4.33
C HIS A 160 1.90 6.37 -5.76
N SER A 161 3.10 6.01 -6.22
CA SER A 161 3.53 6.32 -7.59
C SER A 161 2.65 5.66 -8.65
N GLN A 162 2.13 4.46 -8.37
CA GLN A 162 1.18 3.79 -9.26
C GLN A 162 -0.19 4.48 -9.22
N LEU A 163 -0.68 4.92 -8.05
CA LEU A 163 -1.93 5.67 -7.96
C LEU A 163 -1.88 6.98 -8.75
N VAL A 164 -0.77 7.72 -8.67
CA VAL A 164 -0.54 8.92 -9.50
C VAL A 164 -0.55 8.57 -10.99
N SER A 165 0.08 7.45 -11.36
CA SER A 165 0.03 6.96 -12.75
C SER A 165 -1.39 6.60 -13.19
N LEU A 166 -2.19 5.95 -12.33
CA LEU A 166 -3.58 5.61 -12.59
C LEU A 166 -4.47 6.85 -12.75
N ALA A 167 -4.26 7.88 -11.93
CA ALA A 167 -4.90 9.18 -12.10
C ALA A 167 -4.54 9.79 -13.47
N GLY A 168 -3.27 9.71 -13.87
CA GLY A 168 -2.83 10.11 -15.21
C GLY A 168 -3.50 9.33 -16.36
N GLU A 169 -3.69 8.01 -16.20
CA GLU A 169 -4.44 7.19 -17.17
C GLU A 169 -5.91 7.60 -17.26
N LEU A 170 -6.53 7.88 -16.11
CA LEU A 170 -7.92 8.33 -16.05
C LEU A 170 -8.11 9.66 -16.78
N ARG A 171 -7.18 10.61 -16.62
CA ARG A 171 -7.18 11.90 -17.36
C ARG A 171 -7.11 11.71 -18.88
N ARG A 172 -6.38 10.69 -19.34
CA ARG A 172 -6.29 10.31 -20.76
C ARG A 172 -7.50 9.55 -21.27
N SER A 173 -8.28 8.96 -20.38
CA SER A 173 -9.52 8.27 -20.74
C SER A 173 -10.58 9.26 -21.23
N PRO A 174 -11.58 8.79 -22.01
CA PRO A 174 -12.69 9.63 -22.45
C PRO A 174 -13.68 9.98 -21.33
N TYR A 175 -13.47 9.48 -20.11
CA TYR A 175 -14.39 9.63 -18.99
C TYR A 175 -13.95 10.73 -18.02
N ARG A 176 -14.92 11.45 -17.43
CA ARG A 176 -14.71 12.41 -16.34
C ARG A 176 -15.60 12.08 -15.15
N PRO A 177 -15.36 10.95 -14.46
CA PRO A 177 -16.08 10.66 -13.25
C PRO A 177 -15.65 11.62 -12.14
N ARG A 178 -16.58 11.96 -11.24
CA ARG A 178 -16.26 12.42 -9.87
C ARG A 178 -15.31 11.42 -9.22
N THR A 179 -14.10 11.86 -8.86
CA THR A 179 -13.08 11.00 -8.27
C THR A 179 -12.37 11.64 -7.11
N THR A 180 -11.74 10.79 -6.29
CA THR A 180 -10.78 11.22 -5.28
C THR A 180 -9.79 10.10 -5.00
N THR A 181 -8.63 10.47 -4.46
CA THR A 181 -7.60 9.52 -4.01
C THR A 181 -7.50 9.53 -2.49
N LEU A 182 -7.57 8.36 -1.86
CA LEU A 182 -7.33 8.21 -0.42
C LEU A 182 -5.85 7.92 -0.16
N ALA A 183 -5.33 8.48 0.94
CA ALA A 183 -3.95 8.27 1.36
C ALA A 183 -3.79 8.48 2.87
N SER A 184 -2.62 8.09 3.39
CA SER A 184 -2.31 8.23 4.81
C SER A 184 -2.19 9.70 5.22
N ARG A 185 -2.37 10.00 6.51
CA ARG A 185 -2.17 11.36 7.03
C ARG A 185 -0.76 11.86 6.72
N LYS A 186 0.26 10.99 6.77
CA LYS A 186 1.64 11.35 6.41
C LYS A 186 1.78 11.92 4.98
N GLN A 187 0.96 11.44 4.04
CA GLN A 187 0.98 11.88 2.64
C GLN A 187 0.13 13.14 2.42
N LEU A 188 -1.05 13.22 3.06
CA LEU A 188 -2.04 14.29 2.86
C LEU A 188 -1.99 15.42 3.92
N CYS A 189 -1.07 15.37 4.88
CA CYS A 189 -0.97 16.42 5.91
C CYS A 189 -0.27 17.68 5.38
N CYS A 190 -1.01 18.80 5.41
CA CYS A 190 -0.48 20.13 5.13
C CYS A 190 0.12 20.82 6.36
N ASN A 191 -0.23 20.39 7.57
CA ASN A 191 0.36 20.91 8.80
C ASN A 191 1.79 20.35 8.97
N LEU A 192 2.80 21.20 8.74
CA LEU A 192 4.21 20.79 8.77
C LEU A 192 4.66 20.30 10.15
N VAL A 193 4.10 20.86 11.23
CA VAL A 193 4.45 20.48 12.59
C VAL A 193 3.90 19.09 12.92
N ALA A 194 2.66 18.79 12.54
CA ALA A 194 2.09 17.45 12.67
C ALA A 194 2.85 16.44 11.78
N ARG A 195 3.15 16.82 10.54
CA ARG A 195 3.83 15.95 9.58
C ARG A 195 5.24 15.55 10.02
N SER A 196 5.97 16.46 10.67
CA SER A 196 7.34 16.25 11.13
C SER A 196 7.42 15.80 12.60
N SER A 197 6.30 15.47 13.24
CA SER A 197 6.26 15.09 14.65
C SER A 197 7.04 13.79 14.93
N PRO A 198 7.92 13.76 15.95
CA PRO A 198 8.63 12.54 16.36
C PRO A 198 7.70 11.41 16.81
N GLY A 199 6.54 11.76 17.39
CA GLY A 199 5.49 10.81 17.79
C GLY A 199 4.64 10.28 16.63
N GLY A 200 4.96 10.66 15.39
CA GLY A 200 4.19 10.28 14.21
C GLY A 200 3.11 11.30 13.83
N THR A 201 2.77 11.32 12.54
CA THR A 201 1.79 12.27 12.01
C THR A 201 0.37 12.00 12.49
N ASP A 202 0.02 10.74 12.75
CA ASP A 202 -1.34 10.35 13.13
C ASP A 202 -1.74 10.91 14.49
N ASP A 203 -0.89 10.70 15.51
CA ASP A 203 -1.14 11.19 16.86
C ASP A 203 -1.14 12.72 16.92
N ALA A 204 -0.15 13.35 16.29
CA ALA A 204 -0.05 14.82 16.24
C ALA A 204 -1.19 15.48 15.46
N CYS A 205 -1.72 14.82 14.43
CA CYS A 205 -2.91 15.29 13.70
C CYS A 205 -4.18 15.11 14.54
N SER A 206 -4.29 14.00 15.27
CA SER A 206 -5.44 13.71 16.12
C SER A 206 -5.53 14.64 17.33
N GLU A 207 -4.38 15.03 17.89
CA GLU A 207 -4.29 16.06 18.93
C GLU A 207 -4.82 17.41 18.44
N ARG A 208 -4.20 17.94 17.38
CA ARG A 208 -4.50 19.28 16.87
C ARG A 208 -5.91 19.46 16.33
N ARG A 209 -6.64 18.39 16.00
CA ARG A 209 -8.04 18.54 15.54
C ARG A 209 -9.03 18.78 16.68
N HIS A 210 -8.64 18.47 17.93
CA HIS A 210 -9.49 18.62 19.12
C HIS A 210 -9.14 19.88 19.92
N GLU A 211 -8.03 20.54 19.59
CA GLU A 211 -7.68 21.84 20.16
C GLU A 211 -8.35 22.96 19.36
N ARG A 212 -8.83 23.99 20.07
CA ARG A 212 -9.25 25.24 19.43
C ARG A 212 -8.06 25.85 18.71
N TYR A 213 -8.24 26.19 17.44
CA TYR A 213 -7.19 26.84 16.66
C TYR A 213 -6.86 28.22 17.26
N ASP A 214 -5.57 28.45 17.54
CA ASP A 214 -5.03 29.73 17.99
C ASP A 214 -3.69 29.98 17.29
N GLU A 215 -3.70 30.96 16.40
CA GLU A 215 -2.55 31.36 15.59
C GLU A 215 -1.37 31.84 16.45
N LYS A 216 -1.64 32.45 17.62
CA LYS A 216 -0.58 33.00 18.48
C LYS A 216 0.18 31.91 19.24
N SER A 217 -0.48 30.79 19.55
CA SER A 217 0.10 29.68 20.30
C SER A 217 0.43 28.45 19.44
N ASP A 218 0.24 28.51 18.13
CA ASP A 218 0.40 27.39 17.17
C ASP A 218 -0.36 26.13 17.61
N LYS A 219 -1.53 26.33 18.24
CA LYS A 219 -2.43 25.28 18.69
C LYS A 219 -3.53 25.02 17.68
N GLY A 220 -4.00 23.78 17.66
CA GLY A 220 -5.05 23.36 16.73
C GLY A 220 -4.56 23.16 15.29
N CYS A 221 -5.51 22.98 14.37
CA CYS A 221 -5.21 22.77 12.95
C CYS A 221 -6.08 23.68 12.07
N VAL A 222 -5.48 24.75 11.53
CA VAL A 222 -6.15 25.67 10.60
C VAL A 222 -6.81 24.94 9.43
N PHE A 223 -6.12 23.98 8.83
CA PHE A 223 -6.67 23.22 7.69
C PHE A 223 -7.91 22.41 8.08
N PHE A 224 -7.95 21.85 9.30
CA PHE A 224 -9.11 21.10 9.76
C PHE A 224 -10.29 22.03 10.06
N MET A 225 -10.02 23.18 10.69
CA MET A 225 -11.04 24.19 10.95
C MET A 225 -11.62 24.76 9.66
N ASN A 226 -10.78 25.01 8.66
CA ASN A 226 -11.19 25.50 7.35
C ASN A 226 -12.21 24.58 6.63
N LEU A 227 -12.49 23.36 7.12
CA LEU A 227 -13.60 22.56 6.61
C LEU A 227 -14.99 23.15 6.92
N THR A 228 -15.10 24.07 7.89
CA THR A 228 -16.37 24.74 8.21
C THR A 228 -16.81 25.74 7.15
N GLU A 229 -15.87 26.28 6.37
CA GLU A 229 -16.12 27.34 5.39
C GLU A 229 -16.88 26.80 4.17
N GLU A 230 -18.01 27.44 3.84
CA GLU A 230 -18.86 27.02 2.72
C GLU A 230 -18.14 27.19 1.38
N ASP A 231 -17.41 28.29 1.17
CA ASP A 231 -16.62 28.54 -0.05
C ASP A 231 -15.60 27.43 -0.34
N HIS A 232 -15.07 26.78 0.70
CA HIS A 232 -14.14 25.66 0.56
C HIS A 232 -14.87 24.40 0.08
N ALA A 233 -16.03 24.11 0.66
CA ALA A 233 -16.89 23.03 0.18
C ALA A 233 -17.33 23.28 -1.27
N ALA A 234 -17.63 24.53 -1.65
CA ALA A 234 -17.98 24.90 -3.03
C ALA A 234 -16.82 24.65 -3.99
N THR A 235 -15.61 25.07 -3.62
CA THR A 235 -14.41 24.83 -4.43
C THR A 235 -14.14 23.34 -4.64
N VAL A 236 -14.23 22.54 -3.57
CA VAL A 236 -14.10 21.08 -3.66
C VAL A 236 -15.22 20.50 -4.53
N ALA A 237 -16.45 20.99 -4.37
CA ALA A 237 -17.58 20.53 -5.15
C ALA A 237 -17.40 20.79 -6.65
N ASP A 238 -16.89 21.96 -7.02
CA ASP A 238 -16.62 22.31 -8.41
C ASP A 238 -15.44 21.53 -8.99
N ALA A 239 -14.37 21.33 -8.23
CA ALA A 239 -13.24 20.49 -8.62
C ALA A 239 -13.70 19.04 -8.87
N VAL A 240 -14.51 18.48 -7.99
CA VAL A 240 -15.07 17.12 -8.13
C VAL A 240 -15.99 16.99 -9.34
N ARG A 241 -16.74 18.05 -9.68
CA ARG A 241 -17.68 18.05 -10.81
C ARG A 241 -17.01 18.26 -12.16
N GLY A 242 -15.85 18.90 -12.22
CA GLY A 242 -15.26 19.35 -13.48
C GLY A 242 -16.02 20.53 -14.11
N SER A 243 -16.73 21.34 -13.31
CA SER A 243 -17.52 22.47 -13.80
C SER A 243 -16.60 23.57 -14.39
N GLY A 244 -16.41 23.61 -15.71
CA GLY A 244 -15.73 24.74 -16.39
C GLY A 244 -14.34 24.46 -16.97
N GLY A 245 -14.11 23.26 -17.54
CA GLY A 245 -12.83 22.92 -18.20
C GLY A 245 -11.70 22.55 -17.23
N SER A 246 -12.02 22.39 -15.95
CA SER A 246 -11.15 21.80 -14.93
C SER A 246 -11.26 20.27 -14.92
N ASP A 247 -10.14 19.62 -14.62
CA ASP A 247 -10.04 18.16 -14.54
C ASP A 247 -10.75 17.62 -13.29
N SER A 248 -11.68 16.66 -13.46
CA SER A 248 -12.44 16.02 -12.35
C SER A 248 -11.61 14.97 -11.58
N VAL A 249 -10.35 14.77 -11.99
CA VAL A 249 -9.42 13.83 -11.36
C VAL A 249 -8.68 14.48 -10.21
N MET A 250 -9.06 14.11 -8.97
CA MET A 250 -8.36 14.57 -7.77
C MET A 250 -7.36 13.51 -7.28
N ASP A 251 -6.10 13.68 -7.67
CA ASP A 251 -4.98 12.94 -7.09
C ASP A 251 -4.46 13.60 -5.80
N ILE A 252 -3.44 12.98 -5.20
CA ILE A 252 -2.87 13.43 -3.92
C ILE A 252 -2.20 14.79 -4.07
N GLU A 253 -1.50 15.02 -5.17
CA GLU A 253 -0.86 16.30 -5.48
C GLU A 253 -1.89 17.42 -5.65
N ASP A 254 -3.00 17.16 -6.33
CA ASP A 254 -4.06 18.15 -6.54
C ASP A 254 -4.79 18.48 -5.24
N LEU A 255 -5.13 17.47 -4.43
CA LEU A 255 -5.67 17.67 -3.08
C LEU A 255 -4.73 18.52 -2.21
N MET A 256 -3.43 18.25 -2.27
CA MET A 256 -2.43 19.02 -1.53
C MET A 256 -2.26 20.45 -2.07
N ARG A 257 -2.34 20.64 -3.39
CA ARG A 257 -2.25 21.97 -4.03
C ARG A 257 -3.42 22.85 -3.64
N LEU A 258 -4.64 22.31 -3.69
CA LEU A 258 -5.86 22.99 -3.26
C LEU A 258 -5.67 23.54 -1.83
N SER A 259 -5.32 22.70 -0.87
CA SER A 259 -5.19 23.14 0.51
C SER A 259 -3.98 24.05 0.77
N ARG A 260 -2.84 23.83 0.12
CA ARG A 260 -1.61 24.62 0.37
C ARG A 260 -1.61 26.00 -0.25
N TYR A 261 -2.07 26.11 -1.48
CA TYR A 261 -2.00 27.38 -2.24
C TYR A 261 -3.32 28.12 -2.26
N GLY A 262 -4.44 27.39 -2.11
CA GLY A 262 -5.77 27.99 -2.04
C GLY A 262 -6.25 28.30 -0.63
N GLY A 263 -5.52 27.87 0.41
CA GLY A 263 -5.94 28.04 1.81
C GLY A 263 -7.11 27.12 2.22
N TYR A 264 -7.47 26.16 1.37
CA TYR A 264 -8.64 25.31 1.54
C TYR A 264 -8.46 24.24 2.64
N GLY A 265 -9.59 23.63 3.05
CA GLY A 265 -9.68 22.66 4.15
C GLY A 265 -8.73 21.45 4.06
N CYS A 266 -8.69 20.63 5.10
CA CYS A 266 -7.71 19.55 5.26
C CYS A 266 -7.83 18.48 4.16
N PRO A 267 -6.76 18.19 3.38
CA PRO A 267 -6.83 17.22 2.28
C PRO A 267 -7.21 15.80 2.72
N TYR A 268 -6.69 15.36 3.88
CA TYR A 268 -6.96 14.03 4.42
C TYR A 268 -8.45 13.82 4.73
N TYR A 269 -9.09 14.78 5.37
CA TYR A 269 -10.52 14.66 5.69
C TYR A 269 -11.41 15.00 4.49
N THR A 270 -10.99 15.94 3.64
CA THR A 270 -11.68 16.27 2.39
C THR A 270 -11.80 15.03 1.51
N SER A 271 -10.69 14.33 1.24
CA SER A 271 -10.69 13.12 0.40
C SER A 271 -11.57 12.00 0.95
N ARG A 272 -11.70 11.86 2.27
CA ARG A 272 -12.61 10.90 2.92
C ARG A 272 -14.08 11.26 2.74
N GLU A 273 -14.46 12.52 2.94
CA GLU A 273 -15.86 12.93 2.75
C GLU A 273 -16.26 12.90 1.27
N VAL A 274 -15.32 13.22 0.37
CA VAL A 274 -15.53 13.11 -1.08
C VAL A 274 -15.57 11.65 -1.54
N SER A 275 -14.87 10.71 -0.88
CA SER A 275 -14.85 9.31 -1.35
C SER A 275 -16.22 8.64 -1.29
N TYR A 276 -17.07 9.00 -0.32
CA TYR A 276 -18.44 8.53 -0.28
C TYR A 276 -19.29 9.00 -1.47
N ARG A 277 -18.92 10.14 -2.07
CA ARG A 277 -19.67 10.86 -3.12
C ARG A 277 -19.09 10.67 -4.53
N SER A 278 -18.06 9.83 -4.66
CA SER A 278 -17.28 9.65 -5.88
C SER A 278 -17.73 8.40 -6.63
N HIS A 279 -17.73 8.47 -7.96
CA HIS A 279 -18.01 7.30 -8.80
C HIS A 279 -16.86 6.30 -8.76
N LEU A 280 -15.63 6.83 -8.68
CA LEU A 280 -14.37 6.10 -8.65
C LEU A 280 -13.48 6.64 -7.54
N VAL A 281 -12.99 5.75 -6.67
CA VAL A 281 -12.04 6.08 -5.61
C VAL A 281 -10.73 5.34 -5.85
N LEU A 282 -9.62 6.07 -5.89
CA LEU A 282 -8.28 5.50 -5.98
C LEU A 282 -7.73 5.28 -4.57
N VAL A 283 -7.26 4.06 -4.27
CA VAL A 283 -6.81 3.72 -2.91
C VAL A 283 -5.54 2.87 -2.90
N PRO A 284 -4.67 2.98 -1.90
CA PRO A 284 -3.68 1.96 -1.60
C PRO A 284 -4.39 0.63 -1.32
N TYR A 285 -3.99 -0.49 -1.93
CA TYR A 285 -4.76 -1.73 -1.76
C TYR A 285 -4.75 -2.25 -0.32
N ASN A 286 -3.80 -1.86 0.53
CA ASN A 286 -3.85 -2.20 1.96
C ASN A 286 -5.09 -1.61 2.66
N TYR A 287 -5.66 -0.52 2.15
CA TYR A 287 -6.93 0.03 2.67
C TYR A 287 -8.11 -0.88 2.37
N VAL A 288 -8.04 -1.64 1.27
CA VAL A 288 -9.04 -2.63 0.88
C VAL A 288 -8.83 -3.93 1.65
N ILE A 289 -7.58 -4.39 1.79
CA ILE A 289 -7.29 -5.69 2.40
C ILE A 289 -7.44 -5.66 3.92
N ASP A 290 -7.07 -4.56 4.57
CA ASP A 290 -7.22 -4.40 6.02
C ASP A 290 -8.70 -4.25 6.41
N PRO A 291 -9.30 -5.21 7.14
CA PRO A 291 -10.69 -5.13 7.59
C PRO A 291 -11.00 -3.90 8.44
N ALA A 292 -10.07 -3.45 9.28
CA ALA A 292 -10.30 -2.28 10.13
C ALA A 292 -10.44 -1.00 9.30
N ILE A 293 -9.62 -0.86 8.24
CA ILE A 293 -9.65 0.32 7.36
C ILE A 293 -10.84 0.23 6.39
N SER A 294 -10.96 -0.87 5.66
CA SER A 294 -12.00 -1.07 4.63
C SER A 294 -13.42 -0.91 5.17
N GLN A 295 -13.72 -1.47 6.35
CA GLN A 295 -15.04 -1.34 6.99
C GLN A 295 -15.28 0.08 7.50
N SER A 296 -14.25 0.76 8.01
CA SER A 296 -14.39 2.15 8.49
C SER A 296 -14.68 3.17 7.40
N LEU A 297 -14.32 2.84 6.15
CA LEU A 297 -14.46 3.68 4.97
C LEU A 297 -15.52 3.14 3.99
N ASP A 298 -16.20 2.04 4.34
CA ASP A 298 -17.20 1.38 3.52
C ASP A 298 -16.71 1.17 2.07
N LEU A 299 -15.49 0.63 1.92
CA LEU A 299 -14.86 0.50 0.59
C LEU A 299 -15.37 -0.71 -0.18
N THR A 300 -15.68 -1.80 0.49
CA THR A 300 -15.98 -3.07 -0.19
C THR A 300 -17.47 -3.30 -0.39
N GLN A 301 -18.33 -2.71 0.44
CA GLN A 301 -19.77 -2.91 0.38
C GLN A 301 -20.35 -2.47 -0.97
N ASP A 302 -21.03 -3.40 -1.65
CA ASP A 302 -21.73 -3.20 -2.93
C ASP A 302 -20.87 -2.51 -4.01
N SER A 303 -19.54 -2.67 -3.90
CA SER A 303 -18.57 -2.00 -4.75
C SER A 303 -17.90 -2.97 -5.72
N ILE A 304 -17.53 -2.46 -6.90
CA ILE A 304 -16.58 -3.11 -7.79
C ILE A 304 -15.18 -2.76 -7.27
N VAL A 305 -14.48 -3.75 -6.74
CA VAL A 305 -13.13 -3.60 -6.22
C VAL A 305 -12.14 -4.18 -7.21
N ILE A 306 -11.20 -3.37 -7.67
CA ILE A 306 -10.16 -3.79 -8.63
C ILE A 306 -8.80 -3.58 -7.99
N ILE A 307 -8.04 -4.66 -7.79
CA ILE A 307 -6.65 -4.61 -7.32
C ILE A 307 -5.71 -4.74 -8.51
N ASP A 308 -5.04 -3.64 -8.86
CA ASP A 308 -3.93 -3.63 -9.82
C ASP A 308 -2.61 -3.97 -9.13
N GLU A 309 -1.78 -4.76 -9.84
CA GLU A 309 -0.55 -5.36 -9.33
C GLU A 309 -0.72 -6.18 -8.03
N GLY A 310 -1.79 -6.97 -7.96
CA GLY A 310 -2.17 -7.77 -6.79
C GLY A 310 -1.31 -9.01 -6.47
N HIS A 311 -0.08 -9.12 -6.97
CA HIS A 311 0.77 -10.31 -6.76
C HIS A 311 1.21 -10.50 -5.28
N ASN A 312 1.20 -9.43 -4.48
CA ASN A 312 1.49 -9.47 -3.04
C ASN A 312 0.23 -9.46 -2.14
N VAL A 313 -0.97 -9.57 -2.71
CA VAL A 313 -2.22 -9.45 -1.95
C VAL A 313 -2.34 -10.50 -0.85
N LEU A 314 -1.87 -11.72 -1.11
CA LEU A 314 -1.91 -12.84 -0.16
C LEU A 314 -0.99 -12.59 1.03
N ASP A 315 0.22 -12.10 0.78
CA ASP A 315 1.19 -11.80 1.83
C ASP A 315 0.70 -10.66 2.73
N VAL A 316 0.13 -9.60 2.14
CA VAL A 316 -0.45 -8.49 2.90
C VAL A 316 -1.65 -8.94 3.73
N ALA A 317 -2.51 -9.81 3.20
CA ALA A 317 -3.64 -10.36 3.95
C ALA A 317 -3.17 -11.20 5.16
N MET A 318 -2.15 -12.04 4.98
CA MET A 318 -1.56 -12.82 6.09
C MET A 318 -0.86 -11.92 7.11
N GLU A 319 -0.20 -10.84 6.68
CA GLU A 319 0.43 -9.88 7.57
C GLU A 319 -0.59 -9.15 8.44
N VAL A 320 -1.68 -8.64 7.85
CA VAL A 320 -2.81 -8.01 8.56
C VAL A 320 -3.44 -8.96 9.57
N GLY A 321 -3.54 -10.25 9.22
CA GLY A 321 -4.08 -11.27 10.12
C GLY A 321 -3.13 -11.69 11.25
N SER A 322 -1.85 -11.30 11.21
CA SER A 322 -0.83 -11.74 12.17
C SER A 322 -0.58 -10.70 13.26
N ALA A 323 -0.03 -11.15 14.39
CA ALA A 323 0.46 -10.27 15.45
C ALA A 323 1.76 -10.82 16.06
N ASP A 324 2.69 -9.93 16.39
CA ASP A 324 3.90 -10.22 17.16
C ASP A 324 3.94 -9.25 18.33
N VAL A 325 4.07 -9.76 19.55
CA VAL A 325 4.18 -8.93 20.75
C VAL A 325 5.28 -9.48 21.65
N THR A 326 6.23 -8.61 21.98
CA THR A 326 7.32 -8.90 22.91
C THR A 326 6.85 -8.88 24.37
N ARG A 327 7.61 -9.55 25.25
CA ARG A 327 7.38 -9.48 26.70
C ARG A 327 7.38 -8.05 27.23
N ASP A 328 8.27 -7.21 26.71
CA ASP A 328 8.47 -5.85 27.22
C ASP A 328 7.36 -4.90 26.73
N GLU A 329 6.82 -5.11 25.53
CA GLU A 329 5.60 -4.44 25.08
C GLU A 329 4.38 -4.82 25.94
N LEU A 330 4.23 -6.10 26.30
CA LEU A 330 3.17 -6.52 27.22
C LEU A 330 3.32 -5.89 28.61
N LEU A 331 4.56 -5.78 29.11
CA LEU A 331 4.83 -5.12 30.38
C LEU A 331 4.44 -3.63 30.33
N LYS A 332 4.81 -2.92 29.26
CA LYS A 332 4.39 -1.54 29.02
C LYS A 332 2.86 -1.41 28.94
N CYS A 333 2.18 -2.34 28.26
CA CYS A 333 0.72 -2.38 28.22
C CYS A 333 0.10 -2.47 29.64
N VAL A 334 0.62 -3.37 30.49
CA VAL A 334 0.10 -3.56 31.86
C VAL A 334 0.35 -2.31 32.71
N GLN A 335 1.54 -1.71 32.62
CA GLN A 335 1.87 -0.47 33.30
C GLN A 335 0.99 0.70 32.83
N ALA A 336 0.71 0.79 31.53
CA ALA A 336 -0.20 1.77 30.96
C ALA A 336 -1.62 1.61 31.50
N CYS A 337 -2.14 0.37 31.57
CA CYS A 337 -3.45 0.11 32.18
C CYS A 337 -3.50 0.56 33.65
N ASP A 338 -2.41 0.36 34.41
CA ASP A 338 -2.34 0.78 35.81
C ASP A 338 -2.32 2.31 35.96
N ALA A 339 -1.53 3.00 35.14
CA ALA A 339 -1.52 4.46 35.10
C ALA A 339 -2.91 5.03 34.73
N LEU A 340 -3.56 4.49 33.70
CA LEU A 340 -4.90 4.90 33.27
C LEU A 340 -5.97 4.62 34.34
N ARG A 341 -5.84 3.52 35.07
CA ARG A 341 -6.72 3.20 36.21
C ARG A 341 -6.57 4.21 37.34
N HIS A 342 -5.35 4.64 37.66
CA HIS A 342 -5.12 5.69 38.67
C HIS A 342 -5.73 7.02 38.26
N VAL A 343 -5.54 7.44 37.00
CA VAL A 343 -6.15 8.65 36.45
C VAL A 343 -7.67 8.61 36.57
N ARG A 344 -8.30 7.47 36.23
CA ARG A 344 -9.73 7.29 36.36
C ARG A 344 -10.21 7.38 37.82
N GLN A 345 -9.48 6.79 38.75
CA GLN A 345 -9.81 6.86 40.18
C GLN A 345 -9.72 8.30 40.72
N GLU A 346 -8.71 9.06 40.29
CA GLU A 346 -8.54 10.47 40.65
C GLU A 346 -9.68 11.35 40.10
N LYS A 347 -10.16 11.09 38.88
CA LYS A 347 -11.32 11.80 38.32
C LYS A 347 -12.62 11.44 39.08
N LEU A 348 -12.82 10.16 39.40
CA LEU A 348 -13.98 9.70 40.18
C LEU A 348 -14.02 10.28 41.60
N SER A 349 -12.86 10.50 42.24
CA SER A 349 -12.82 11.06 43.60
C SER A 349 -13.09 12.56 43.64
N ARG A 350 -12.81 13.29 42.55
CA ARG A 350 -13.09 14.72 42.45
C ARG A 350 -14.55 15.05 42.13
N GLU A 351 -15.26 14.18 41.41
CA GLU A 351 -16.63 14.43 40.94
C GLU A 351 -17.58 13.24 41.19
N PRO A 352 -18.15 13.11 42.41
CA PRO A 352 -18.87 11.91 42.84
C PRO A 352 -20.31 11.77 42.34
N SER A 353 -20.84 12.72 41.57
CA SER A 353 -22.26 12.70 41.15
C SER A 353 -22.57 11.58 40.13
N SER A 354 -23.81 11.09 40.12
CA SER A 354 -24.26 9.99 39.25
C SER A 354 -24.16 10.32 37.75
N LYS A 355 -24.46 11.56 37.35
CA LYS A 355 -24.33 12.03 35.95
C LYS A 355 -22.87 12.07 35.49
N HIS A 356 -21.95 12.55 36.35
CA HIS A 356 -20.52 12.62 36.03
C HIS A 356 -19.87 11.24 35.95
N ARG A 357 -20.35 10.28 36.74
CA ARG A 357 -19.88 8.89 36.69
C ARG A 357 -20.12 8.23 35.32
N ALA A 358 -21.24 8.54 34.65
CA ALA A 358 -21.51 8.04 33.30
C ALA A 358 -20.53 8.62 32.27
N VAL A 359 -20.27 9.93 32.32
CA VAL A 359 -19.29 10.61 31.45
C VAL A 359 -17.88 10.08 31.68
N ILE A 360 -17.50 9.82 32.94
CA ILE A 360 -16.20 9.23 33.28
C ILE A 360 -16.11 7.78 32.77
N ASP A 361 -17.16 6.97 32.89
CA ASP A 361 -17.15 5.60 32.38
C ASP A 361 -17.10 5.54 30.84
N GLU A 362 -17.67 6.54 30.15
CA GLU A 362 -17.58 6.71 28.70
C GLU A 362 -16.19 7.20 28.26
N THR A 363 -15.61 8.18 28.97
CA THR A 363 -14.31 8.78 28.63
C THR A 363 -13.11 7.93 29.06
N TYR A 364 -13.26 7.19 30.17
CA TYR A 364 -12.24 6.32 30.75
C TYR A 364 -12.78 4.89 30.94
N PRO A 365 -12.95 4.10 29.86
CA PRO A 365 -13.45 2.73 29.96
C PRO A 365 -12.60 1.85 30.88
N ARG A 366 -13.22 0.89 31.58
CA ARG A 366 -12.52 -0.02 32.48
C ARG A 366 -11.56 -0.94 31.72
N LEU A 367 -10.28 -0.87 32.06
CA LEU A 367 -9.23 -1.70 31.47
C LEU A 367 -8.88 -2.96 32.29
N ASP A 368 -9.70 -3.33 33.27
CA ASP A 368 -9.41 -4.47 34.16
C ASP A 368 -9.22 -5.78 33.36
N VAL A 369 -10.04 -5.99 32.32
CA VAL A 369 -9.93 -7.15 31.41
C VAL A 369 -8.62 -7.09 30.64
N VAL A 370 -8.29 -5.94 30.04
CA VAL A 370 -7.07 -5.73 29.24
C VAL A 370 -5.81 -5.94 30.09
N ARG A 371 -5.77 -5.35 31.30
CA ARG A 371 -4.67 -5.49 32.27
C ARG A 371 -4.50 -6.94 32.71
N SER A 372 -5.59 -7.57 33.17
CA SER A 372 -5.57 -8.95 33.67
C SER A 372 -5.06 -9.90 32.58
N TYR A 373 -5.57 -9.74 31.36
CA TYR A 373 -5.19 -10.52 30.21
C TYR A 373 -3.72 -10.33 29.82
N GLY A 374 -3.27 -9.07 29.72
CA GLY A 374 -1.87 -8.75 29.44
C GLY A 374 -0.91 -9.31 30.48
N SER A 375 -1.27 -9.22 31.77
CA SER A 375 -0.48 -9.78 32.86
C SER A 375 -0.40 -11.30 32.79
N ARG A 376 -1.49 -12.00 32.49
CA ARG A 376 -1.50 -13.47 32.35
C ARG A 376 -0.63 -13.95 31.19
N ILE A 377 -0.73 -13.29 30.03
CA ILE A 377 0.10 -13.63 28.87
C ILE A 377 1.57 -13.33 29.16
N GLN A 378 1.86 -12.17 29.75
CA GLN A 378 3.22 -11.79 30.12
C GLN A 378 3.85 -12.79 31.10
N ALA A 379 3.08 -13.21 32.12
CA ALA A 379 3.53 -14.20 33.09
C ALA A 379 3.72 -15.59 32.47
N TRP A 380 2.85 -15.98 31.53
CA TRP A 380 2.99 -17.22 30.77
C TRP A 380 4.26 -17.19 29.90
N LEU A 381 4.45 -16.13 29.11
CA LEU A 381 5.63 -15.92 28.28
C LEU A 381 6.92 -15.98 29.10
N HIS A 382 6.94 -15.33 30.28
CA HIS A 382 8.07 -15.37 31.20
C HIS A 382 8.35 -16.79 31.70
N ARG A 383 7.34 -17.49 32.25
CA ARG A 383 7.50 -18.86 32.79
C ARG A 383 8.02 -19.82 31.73
N THR A 384 7.43 -19.80 30.54
CA THR A 384 7.83 -20.68 29.43
C THR A 384 9.25 -20.38 28.96
N SER A 385 9.63 -19.09 28.90
CA SER A 385 10.99 -18.69 28.50
C SER A 385 12.06 -19.07 29.52
N CYS A 386 11.75 -19.04 30.82
CA CYS A 386 12.67 -19.44 31.90
C CYS A 386 12.87 -20.96 31.99
N GLN A 387 11.84 -21.75 31.68
CA GLN A 387 11.92 -23.21 31.67
C GLN A 387 12.82 -23.73 30.55
N PHE A 388 12.96 -22.97 29.47
CA PHE A 388 13.86 -23.29 28.36
C PHE A 388 15.29 -22.83 28.67
N ARG A 389 16.08 -23.72 29.31
CA ARG A 389 17.54 -23.57 29.37
C ARG A 389 18.11 -23.88 28.00
N ILE A 390 18.66 -22.86 27.33
CA ILE A 390 19.47 -23.03 26.12
C ILE A 390 20.69 -23.88 26.50
N GLN A 391 20.69 -25.17 26.17
CA GLN A 391 21.88 -26.04 26.23
C GLN A 391 22.76 -25.92 24.96
N VAL A 392 22.64 -24.81 24.23
CA VAL A 392 23.24 -24.65 22.90
C VAL A 392 24.60 -23.98 23.06
N LYS A 393 25.67 -24.72 22.71
CA LYS A 393 26.97 -24.15 22.32
C LYS A 393 26.71 -22.98 21.39
N GLU A 394 27.32 -21.83 21.66
CA GLU A 394 27.35 -20.63 20.81
C GLU A 394 27.18 -20.97 19.32
N GLN A 395 25.94 -20.89 18.83
CA GLN A 395 25.60 -20.93 17.42
C GLN A 395 24.95 -19.59 17.07
N GLU A 396 25.08 -19.24 15.80
CA GLU A 396 25.26 -17.88 15.28
C GLU A 396 24.24 -16.84 15.79
N PRO A 397 24.64 -15.57 15.97
CA PRO A 397 23.78 -14.46 16.45
C PRO A 397 22.63 -14.07 15.51
N ASP A 398 22.27 -14.91 14.53
CA ASP A 398 21.17 -14.76 13.57
C ASP A 398 20.01 -15.75 13.79
N ASP A 399 20.11 -16.63 14.80
CA ASP A 399 19.13 -17.70 15.00
C ASP A 399 17.92 -17.28 15.85
N GLU A 400 16.74 -17.68 15.39
CA GLU A 400 15.49 -17.64 16.16
C GLU A 400 15.13 -19.04 16.65
N TYR A 401 14.70 -19.14 17.91
CA TYR A 401 14.36 -20.42 18.53
C TYR A 401 12.89 -20.45 18.94
N VAL A 402 12.13 -21.40 18.39
CA VAL A 402 10.77 -21.67 18.83
C VAL A 402 10.83 -22.42 20.17
N ILE A 403 10.47 -21.74 21.26
CA ILE A 403 10.45 -22.32 22.62
C ILE A 403 9.18 -23.16 22.81
N TRP A 404 8.07 -22.68 22.28
CA TRP A 404 6.76 -23.32 22.41
C TRP A 404 5.93 -23.03 21.17
N SER A 405 5.11 -23.98 20.73
CA SER A 405 4.18 -23.77 19.62
C SER A 405 2.97 -24.68 19.71
N THR A 406 1.88 -24.28 19.05
CA THR A 406 0.71 -25.13 18.77
C THR A 406 1.00 -26.25 17.75
N TYR A 407 2.26 -26.46 17.35
CA TYR A 407 2.72 -27.49 16.40
C TYR A 407 3.83 -28.35 17.07
N PRO A 408 3.97 -29.66 16.81
CA PRO A 408 3.37 -30.49 15.75
C PRO A 408 1.88 -30.84 15.94
N PRO A 409 1.19 -31.44 14.95
CA PRO A 409 -0.26 -31.74 14.96
C PRO A 409 -0.72 -32.66 16.10
N SER A 410 0.22 -33.29 16.82
CA SER A 410 -0.03 -34.04 18.05
C SER A 410 -0.27 -33.14 19.27
N SER A 411 -0.04 -31.84 19.14
CA SER A 411 -0.33 -30.84 20.17
C SER A 411 -1.84 -30.56 20.24
N PRO A 412 -2.43 -30.41 21.43
CA PRO A 412 -3.85 -30.08 21.58
C PRO A 412 -4.19 -28.81 20.77
N ALA A 413 -5.38 -28.80 20.15
CA ALA A 413 -5.84 -27.69 19.32
C ALA A 413 -5.58 -26.33 19.99
N PRO A 414 -5.27 -25.25 19.23
CA PRO A 414 -4.98 -23.93 19.81
C PRO A 414 -6.01 -23.50 20.86
N SER A 415 -7.29 -23.76 20.60
CA SER A 415 -8.39 -23.47 21.53
C SER A 415 -8.30 -24.20 22.87
N VAL A 416 -7.68 -25.38 22.94
CA VAL A 416 -7.55 -26.18 24.17
C VAL A 416 -6.39 -25.68 25.02
N VAL A 417 -5.25 -25.34 24.42
CA VAL A 417 -4.10 -24.77 25.15
C VAL A 417 -4.47 -23.41 25.73
N LEU A 418 -5.05 -22.54 24.91
CA LEU A 418 -5.36 -21.18 25.30
C LEU A 418 -6.51 -21.09 26.32
N ARG A 419 -7.31 -22.17 26.51
CA ARG A 419 -8.29 -22.25 27.61
C ARG A 419 -7.64 -22.10 28.99
N GLY A 420 -6.40 -22.58 29.18
CA GLY A 420 -5.68 -22.37 30.45
C GLY A 420 -5.33 -20.89 30.73
N LEU A 421 -5.41 -20.04 29.71
CA LEU A 421 -5.24 -18.60 29.79
C LEU A 421 -6.59 -17.84 29.75
N ASP A 422 -7.72 -18.55 29.75
CA ASP A 422 -9.10 -18.06 29.56
C ASP A 422 -9.28 -17.19 28.31
N ILE A 423 -8.51 -17.50 27.26
CA ILE A 423 -8.55 -16.80 25.99
C ILE A 423 -9.73 -17.34 25.18
N THR A 424 -10.75 -16.49 24.99
CA THR A 424 -11.96 -16.84 24.25
C THR A 424 -12.32 -15.72 23.27
N SER A 425 -13.06 -16.06 22.20
CA SER A 425 -13.47 -15.07 21.20
C SER A 425 -14.26 -13.88 21.80
N PRO A 426 -15.19 -14.09 22.78
CA PRO A 426 -15.83 -12.97 23.47
C PRO A 426 -14.86 -12.07 24.24
N VAL A 427 -13.86 -12.63 24.93
CA VAL A 427 -12.86 -11.85 25.66
C VAL A 427 -12.00 -11.04 24.68
N CYS A 428 -11.55 -11.63 23.57
CA CYS A 428 -10.79 -10.90 22.55
C CYS A 428 -11.61 -9.76 21.95
N ARG A 429 -12.90 -9.98 21.66
CA ARG A 429 -13.82 -8.93 21.17
C ARG A 429 -14.03 -7.82 22.19
N GLU A 430 -14.14 -8.17 23.47
CA GLU A 430 -14.28 -7.16 24.53
C GLU A 430 -13.01 -6.32 24.68
N ILE A 431 -11.82 -6.94 24.60
CA ILE A 431 -10.55 -6.20 24.57
C ILE A 431 -10.51 -5.24 23.38
N GLN A 432 -10.86 -5.70 22.18
CA GLN A 432 -10.93 -4.85 20.98
C GLN A 432 -11.90 -3.68 21.17
N ARG A 433 -13.09 -3.93 21.72
CA ARG A 433 -14.10 -2.90 21.99
C ARG A 433 -13.58 -1.84 22.96
N LEU A 434 -12.96 -2.28 24.07
CA LEU A 434 -12.38 -1.38 25.06
C LEU A 434 -11.23 -0.54 24.48
N LEU A 435 -10.31 -1.18 23.76
CA LEU A 435 -9.18 -0.48 23.13
C LEU A 435 -9.64 0.50 22.04
N LYS A 436 -10.68 0.14 21.27
CA LYS A 436 -11.31 1.05 20.31
C LYS A 436 -11.91 2.27 21.00
N ALA A 437 -12.67 2.08 22.08
CA ALA A 437 -13.24 3.18 22.86
C ALA A 437 -12.15 4.11 23.41
N TRP A 438 -11.04 3.55 23.93
CA TRP A 438 -9.88 4.34 24.36
C TRP A 438 -9.20 5.08 23.20
N SER A 439 -9.08 4.46 22.03
CA SER A 439 -8.52 5.11 20.83
C SER A 439 -9.40 6.27 20.34
N GLU A 440 -10.72 6.13 20.45
CA GLU A 440 -11.70 7.18 20.13
C GLU A 440 -11.69 8.33 21.16
N ALA A 441 -11.47 8.02 22.44
CA ALA A 441 -11.35 9.02 23.51
C ALA A 441 -9.97 9.69 23.57
N ALA A 442 -8.90 8.99 23.19
CA ALA A 442 -7.50 9.42 23.25
C ALA A 442 -7.22 10.87 22.78
N PRO A 443 -7.86 11.38 21.71
CA PRO A 443 -7.59 12.72 21.24
C PRO A 443 -8.04 13.81 22.24
N LYS A 444 -9.09 13.54 23.03
CA LYS A 444 -9.64 14.45 24.05
C LYS A 444 -8.84 14.44 25.36
N LEU A 445 -7.89 13.51 25.51
CA LEU A 445 -7.12 13.32 26.74
C LEU A 445 -5.85 14.19 26.77
N GLU A 446 -5.38 14.49 27.98
CA GLU A 446 -4.09 15.17 28.18
C GLU A 446 -2.93 14.35 27.55
N PRO A 447 -1.86 15.01 27.05
CA PRO A 447 -0.78 14.32 26.33
C PRO A 447 -0.13 13.17 27.11
N LYS A 448 0.03 13.32 28.43
CA LYS A 448 0.57 12.27 29.31
C LYS A 448 -0.32 11.03 29.36
N ILE A 449 -1.63 11.22 29.40
CA ILE A 449 -2.63 10.14 29.42
C ILE A 449 -2.67 9.46 28.04
N ARG A 450 -2.66 10.26 26.97
CA ARG A 450 -2.65 9.77 25.59
C ARG A 450 -1.46 8.86 25.29
N ALA A 451 -0.28 9.20 25.81
CA ALA A 451 0.92 8.38 25.65
C ALA A 451 0.72 6.95 26.20
N PHE A 452 -0.03 6.78 27.30
CA PHE A 452 -0.38 5.46 27.81
C PHE A 452 -1.35 4.70 26.89
N VAL A 453 -2.29 5.39 26.24
CA VAL A 453 -3.19 4.75 25.26
C VAL A 453 -2.42 4.19 24.07
N GLY A 454 -1.42 4.92 23.57
CA GLY A 454 -0.54 4.44 22.49
C GLY A 454 0.20 3.15 22.85
N GLN A 455 0.57 2.98 24.12
CA GLN A 455 1.22 1.75 24.61
C GLN A 455 0.29 0.53 24.60
N LEU A 456 -1.03 0.68 24.43
CA LEU A 456 -1.98 -0.42 24.38
C LEU A 456 -2.14 -1.05 22.97
N HIS A 457 -1.60 -0.43 21.92
CA HIS A 457 -1.75 -0.89 20.53
C HIS A 457 -1.33 -2.37 20.30
N PRO A 458 -0.19 -2.85 20.84
CA PRO A 458 0.21 -4.26 20.67
C PRO A 458 -0.84 -5.25 21.20
N MET A 459 -1.54 -4.89 22.28
CA MET A 459 -2.63 -5.71 22.83
C MET A 459 -3.82 -5.80 21.88
N GLY A 460 -4.14 -4.71 21.17
CA GLY A 460 -5.21 -4.67 20.17
C GLY A 460 -4.91 -5.59 18.98
N ALA A 461 -3.69 -5.49 18.44
CA ALA A 461 -3.23 -6.38 17.37
C ALA A 461 -3.26 -7.86 17.80
N LEU A 462 -2.75 -8.16 18.99
CA LEU A 462 -2.77 -9.51 19.55
C LEU A 462 -4.20 -10.04 19.74
N ALA A 463 -5.10 -9.23 20.30
CA ALA A 463 -6.50 -9.61 20.48
C ALA A 463 -7.19 -9.86 19.13
N ASN A 464 -6.88 -9.08 18.09
CA ASN A 464 -7.38 -9.31 16.73
C ASN A 464 -6.91 -10.65 16.15
N ALA A 465 -5.60 -10.88 16.13
CA ALA A 465 -5.05 -12.11 15.60
C ALA A 465 -5.54 -13.34 16.38
N LEU A 466 -5.65 -13.27 17.71
CA LEU A 466 -6.19 -14.35 18.55
C LEU A 466 -7.68 -14.59 18.28
N ALA A 467 -8.49 -13.54 18.13
CA ALA A 467 -9.91 -13.70 17.81
C ALA A 467 -10.10 -14.48 16.51
N LEU A 468 -9.30 -14.19 15.49
CA LEU A 468 -9.30 -14.91 14.21
C LEU A 468 -8.77 -16.34 14.35
N ALA A 469 -7.67 -16.54 15.07
CA ALA A 469 -7.08 -17.85 15.31
C ALA A 469 -8.03 -18.80 16.07
N LEU A 470 -8.86 -18.28 16.98
CA LEU A 470 -9.86 -19.08 17.69
C LEU A 470 -11.02 -19.53 16.79
N VAL A 471 -11.37 -18.73 15.78
CA VAL A 471 -12.43 -19.07 14.80
C VAL A 471 -11.90 -19.99 13.71
N ARG A 472 -10.65 -19.79 13.27
CA ARG A 472 -10.00 -20.53 12.19
C ARG A 472 -8.68 -21.16 12.66
N PRO A 473 -8.68 -22.10 13.61
CA PRO A 473 -7.46 -22.61 14.25
C PRO A 473 -6.49 -23.30 13.30
N HIS A 474 -6.97 -23.86 12.17
CA HIS A 474 -6.11 -24.52 11.18
C HIS A 474 -5.31 -23.56 10.31
N ASP A 475 -5.76 -22.29 10.23
CA ASP A 475 -5.12 -21.25 9.42
C ASP A 475 -4.06 -20.46 10.20
N TYR A 476 -3.86 -20.77 11.47
CA TYR A 476 -3.01 -20.00 12.37
C TYR A 476 -2.01 -20.90 13.10
N ARG A 477 -0.84 -20.33 13.38
CA ARG A 477 0.12 -20.93 14.32
C ARG A 477 0.45 -19.93 15.41
N ILE A 478 0.38 -20.39 16.65
CA ILE A 478 0.77 -19.59 17.81
C ILE A 478 2.07 -20.17 18.34
N CYS A 479 3.05 -19.31 18.57
CA CYS A 479 4.35 -19.73 19.07
C CYS A 479 4.99 -18.67 19.96
N ILE A 480 5.80 -19.15 20.90
CA ILE A 480 6.74 -18.33 21.67
C ILE A 480 8.10 -18.49 21.01
N VAL A 481 8.66 -17.37 20.56
CA VAL A 481 9.96 -17.32 19.90
C VAL A 481 10.94 -16.56 20.76
N ARG A 482 12.16 -17.09 20.86
CA ARG A 482 13.32 -16.40 21.40
C ARG A 482 14.19 -15.91 20.26
N SER A 483 14.45 -14.62 20.23
CA SER A 483 15.26 -13.99 19.18
C SER A 483 16.38 -13.18 19.83
N PHE A 484 17.50 -13.05 19.12
CA PHE A 484 18.65 -12.26 19.56
C PHE A 484 18.60 -10.88 18.91
N ASP A 485 18.60 -9.83 19.72
CA ASP A 485 18.76 -8.47 19.22
C ASP A 485 20.26 -8.17 19.06
N LYS A 486 20.71 -7.94 17.82
CA LYS A 486 22.10 -7.59 17.52
C LYS A 486 22.48 -6.20 18.04
N GLY A 487 21.54 -5.25 18.08
CA GLY A 487 21.78 -3.89 18.55
C GLY A 487 22.01 -3.85 20.05
N GLU A 488 21.16 -4.55 20.81
CA GLU A 488 21.25 -4.61 22.27
C GLU A 488 22.12 -5.77 22.78
N SER A 489 22.54 -6.67 21.89
CA SER A 489 23.28 -7.90 22.22
C SER A 489 22.56 -8.76 23.28
N GLN A 490 21.24 -8.79 23.22
CA GLN A 490 20.39 -9.42 24.23
C GLN A 490 19.33 -10.33 23.61
N TRP A 491 19.04 -11.43 24.30
CA TRP A 491 17.91 -12.29 23.98
C TRP A 491 16.61 -11.71 24.50
N TYR A 492 15.59 -11.66 23.64
CA TYR A 492 14.23 -11.34 24.01
C TYR A 492 13.26 -12.46 23.63
N SER A 493 12.06 -12.41 24.18
CA SER A 493 11.00 -13.40 23.92
C SER A 493 9.74 -12.71 23.45
N SER A 494 9.11 -13.29 22.45
CA SER A 494 7.90 -12.78 21.80
C SER A 494 6.84 -13.87 21.70
N LEU A 495 5.58 -13.45 21.76
CA LEU A 495 4.43 -14.24 21.40
C LEU A 495 4.01 -13.87 19.99
N ARG A 496 4.07 -14.83 19.07
CA ARG A 496 3.70 -14.67 17.66
C ARG A 496 2.43 -15.44 17.36
N VAL A 497 1.43 -14.75 16.85
CA VAL A 497 0.21 -15.31 16.26
C VAL A 497 0.34 -15.13 14.75
N MET A 498 0.70 -16.20 14.04
CA MET A 498 0.98 -16.18 12.62
C MET A 498 -0.25 -16.64 11.84
N CYS A 499 -0.79 -15.77 10.99
CA CYS A 499 -1.77 -16.14 9.98
C CYS A 499 -1.04 -16.84 8.82
N LEU A 500 -1.38 -18.09 8.58
CA LEU A 500 -0.78 -18.94 7.56
C LEU A 500 -1.68 -19.12 6.33
N SER A 501 -2.89 -18.56 6.33
CA SER A 501 -3.83 -18.61 5.20
C SER A 501 -4.53 -17.27 4.99
N ALA A 502 -4.48 -16.74 3.77
CA ALA A 502 -5.10 -15.47 3.42
C ALA A 502 -6.65 -15.55 3.32
N GLU A 503 -7.21 -16.75 3.19
CA GLU A 503 -8.64 -16.96 2.89
C GLU A 503 -9.56 -16.22 3.88
N GLY A 504 -9.25 -16.26 5.18
CA GLY A 504 -10.07 -15.61 6.20
C GLY A 504 -10.21 -14.11 5.99
N ILE A 505 -9.09 -13.42 5.73
CA ILE A 505 -9.06 -11.97 5.53
C ILE A 505 -9.63 -11.59 4.15
N ILE A 506 -9.28 -12.34 3.10
CA ILE A 506 -9.80 -12.09 1.74
C ILE A 506 -11.32 -12.30 1.68
N ALA A 507 -11.85 -13.29 2.40
CA ALA A 507 -13.30 -13.52 2.48
C ALA A 507 -14.04 -12.30 3.05
N MET A 508 -13.50 -11.65 4.08
CA MET A 508 -14.11 -10.46 4.70
C MET A 508 -14.26 -9.29 3.72
N GLN A 509 -13.39 -9.22 2.70
CA GLN A 509 -13.41 -8.16 1.69
C GLN A 509 -14.22 -8.52 0.45
N THR A 510 -14.19 -9.79 0.06
CA THR A 510 -14.80 -10.27 -1.18
C THR A 510 -16.28 -10.56 -1.02
N GLN A 511 -16.73 -11.01 0.15
CA GLN A 511 -18.15 -11.27 0.44
C GLN A 511 -19.06 -10.04 0.28
N PRO A 512 -18.77 -8.87 0.90
CA PRO A 512 -19.62 -7.69 0.76
C PRO A 512 -19.51 -7.00 -0.61
N SER A 513 -18.53 -7.38 -1.43
CA SER A 513 -18.30 -6.75 -2.74
C SER A 513 -19.27 -7.22 -3.82
N PHE A 514 -19.68 -6.27 -4.68
CA PHE A 514 -20.43 -6.56 -5.90
C PHE A 514 -19.59 -7.41 -6.85
N SER A 515 -18.34 -7.02 -7.06
CA SER A 515 -17.35 -7.78 -7.80
C SER A 515 -15.95 -7.46 -7.26
N PHE A 516 -15.03 -8.41 -7.41
CA PHE A 516 -13.66 -8.31 -6.94
C PHE A 516 -12.74 -8.82 -8.04
N VAL A 517 -11.89 -7.94 -8.56
CA VAL A 517 -11.00 -8.22 -9.68
C VAL A 517 -9.57 -8.10 -9.21
N ILE A 518 -8.78 -9.16 -9.39
CA ILE A 518 -7.34 -9.13 -9.11
C ILE A 518 -6.60 -9.25 -10.43
N THR A 519 -5.72 -8.28 -10.69
CA THR A 519 -4.89 -8.22 -11.89
C THR A 519 -3.43 -8.05 -11.53
N SER A 520 -2.54 -8.79 -12.20
CA SER A 520 -1.09 -8.53 -12.19
C SER A 520 -0.42 -9.25 -13.37
N GLY A 521 0.78 -8.80 -13.74
CA GLY A 521 1.59 -9.46 -14.76
C GLY A 521 2.30 -10.74 -14.30
N THR A 522 2.24 -11.08 -13.01
CA THR A 522 3.04 -12.15 -12.41
C THR A 522 2.25 -13.09 -11.49
N LEU A 523 0.96 -13.31 -11.77
CA LEU A 523 0.08 -14.20 -10.99
C LEU A 523 0.33 -15.71 -11.24
N SER A 524 1.24 -16.06 -12.14
CA SER A 524 1.51 -17.46 -12.48
C SER A 524 2.17 -18.23 -11.33
N PRO A 525 1.75 -19.48 -11.06
CA PRO A 525 0.62 -20.20 -11.67
C PRO A 525 -0.75 -19.76 -11.11
N MET A 526 -1.66 -19.30 -11.97
CA MET A 526 -2.95 -18.73 -11.56
C MET A 526 -3.83 -19.70 -10.77
N GLY A 527 -3.83 -20.99 -11.11
CA GLY A 527 -4.62 -22.00 -10.40
C GLY A 527 -4.19 -22.13 -8.92
N ALA A 528 -2.89 -22.09 -8.67
CA ALA A 528 -2.35 -22.18 -7.32
C ALA A 528 -2.57 -20.87 -6.54
N PHE A 529 -2.54 -19.71 -7.21
CA PHE A 529 -2.92 -18.43 -6.60
C PHE A 529 -4.41 -18.40 -6.21
N ARG A 530 -5.30 -18.85 -7.11
CA ARG A 530 -6.74 -19.01 -6.84
C ARG A 530 -6.98 -19.90 -5.61
N ASP A 531 -6.28 -21.03 -5.51
CA ASP A 531 -6.47 -21.96 -4.40
C ASP A 531 -5.98 -21.40 -3.05
N GLU A 532 -5.09 -20.40 -3.06
CA GLU A 532 -4.65 -19.66 -1.85
C GLU A 532 -5.60 -18.50 -1.48
N LEU A 533 -6.35 -17.94 -2.45
CA LEU A 533 -7.43 -16.98 -2.16
C LEU A 533 -8.62 -17.64 -1.43
N GLY A 534 -8.71 -18.97 -1.50
CA GLY A 534 -9.70 -19.76 -0.77
C GLY A 534 -11.02 -19.97 -1.49
N ASN A 535 -11.89 -20.76 -0.87
CA ASN A 535 -13.13 -21.24 -1.49
C ASN A 535 -14.18 -20.15 -1.63
N THR A 536 -14.24 -19.21 -0.69
CA THR A 536 -15.16 -18.07 -0.77
C THR A 536 -14.98 -17.27 -2.05
N PHE A 537 -13.73 -16.93 -2.38
CA PHE A 537 -13.41 -16.23 -3.63
C PHE A 537 -13.67 -17.14 -4.84
N LYS A 538 -13.21 -18.39 -4.79
CA LYS A 538 -13.34 -19.37 -5.89
C LYS A 538 -14.79 -19.64 -6.29
N ASN A 539 -15.71 -19.72 -5.34
CA ASN A 539 -17.12 -20.01 -5.61
C ASN A 539 -17.81 -18.88 -6.40
N ARG A 540 -17.34 -17.64 -6.21
CA ARG A 540 -17.80 -16.47 -6.96
C ARG A 540 -16.87 -16.12 -8.14
N LEU A 541 -15.81 -16.87 -8.41
CA LEU A 541 -14.93 -16.61 -9.56
C LEU A 541 -15.64 -16.99 -10.86
N ASP A 542 -15.76 -16.04 -11.78
CA ASP A 542 -16.37 -16.24 -13.11
C ASP A 542 -15.31 -16.35 -14.21
N ALA A 543 -14.32 -15.46 -14.17
CA ALA A 543 -13.27 -15.39 -15.18
C ALA A 543 -11.89 -15.63 -14.57
N MET A 544 -11.11 -16.52 -15.17
CA MET A 544 -9.68 -16.69 -14.91
C MET A 544 -8.92 -16.63 -16.24
N VAL A 545 -8.27 -15.51 -16.53
CA VAL A 545 -7.73 -15.23 -17.87
C VAL A 545 -6.24 -14.94 -17.84
N THR A 546 -5.50 -15.58 -18.74
CA THR A 546 -4.10 -15.26 -19.03
C THR A 546 -4.02 -14.63 -20.41
N ASN A 547 -3.69 -13.33 -20.46
CA ASN A 547 -3.52 -12.63 -21.72
C ASN A 547 -2.15 -12.90 -22.34
N PRO A 548 -2.05 -13.06 -23.68
CA PRO A 548 -0.77 -13.07 -24.36
C PRO A 548 -0.08 -11.70 -24.24
N HIS A 549 1.23 -11.65 -24.53
CA HIS A 549 1.95 -10.38 -24.55
C HIS A 549 1.68 -9.61 -25.86
N VAL A 550 1.78 -8.28 -25.82
CA VAL A 550 1.65 -7.41 -27.01
C VAL A 550 2.86 -7.48 -27.95
N VAL A 551 4.01 -8.00 -27.50
CA VAL A 551 5.24 -8.04 -28.31
C VAL A 551 5.32 -9.35 -29.08
N ARG A 552 5.94 -9.29 -30.26
CA ARG A 552 6.27 -10.48 -31.05
C ARG A 552 7.46 -11.18 -30.42
N MET A 553 7.20 -12.18 -29.58
CA MET A 553 8.25 -12.86 -28.81
C MET A 553 9.41 -13.35 -29.66
N ALA A 554 9.12 -13.98 -30.80
CA ALA A 554 10.14 -14.53 -31.70
C ALA A 554 11.10 -13.47 -32.27
N ASP A 555 10.67 -12.20 -32.34
CA ASP A 555 11.40 -11.12 -32.99
C ASP A 555 12.00 -10.14 -31.97
N GLN A 556 11.27 -9.86 -30.88
CA GLN A 556 11.58 -8.76 -29.95
C GLN A 556 12.18 -9.22 -28.62
N VAL A 557 12.07 -10.50 -28.25
CA VAL A 557 12.51 -10.96 -26.93
C VAL A 557 13.30 -12.27 -27.03
N LEU A 558 14.55 -12.25 -26.58
CA LEU A 558 15.31 -13.48 -26.35
C LEU A 558 15.20 -13.88 -24.89
N VAL A 559 14.67 -15.08 -24.62
CA VAL A 559 14.54 -15.61 -23.26
C VAL A 559 15.47 -16.81 -23.12
N GLY A 560 16.45 -16.69 -22.23
CA GLY A 560 17.50 -17.69 -22.05
C GLY A 560 17.61 -18.20 -20.62
N ALA A 561 17.95 -19.47 -20.45
CA ALA A 561 18.39 -20.06 -19.19
C ALA A 561 19.78 -20.67 -19.36
N ILE A 562 20.74 -20.27 -18.53
CA ILE A 562 22.10 -20.82 -18.55
C ILE A 562 22.46 -21.35 -17.16
N GLY A 563 22.97 -22.59 -17.15
CA GLY A 563 23.29 -23.32 -15.92
C GLY A 563 24.77 -23.60 -15.70
N VAL A 564 25.64 -23.14 -16.60
CA VAL A 564 27.08 -23.39 -16.58
C VAL A 564 27.88 -22.13 -16.93
N ASP A 565 29.16 -22.10 -16.56
CA ASP A 565 30.12 -21.07 -17.00
C ASP A 565 30.92 -21.50 -18.24
N ASP A 566 31.91 -20.68 -18.64
CA ASP A 566 32.80 -20.94 -19.80
C ASP A 566 33.59 -22.25 -19.66
N ALA A 567 33.83 -22.70 -18.42
CA ALA A 567 34.55 -23.94 -18.13
C ALA A 567 33.61 -25.15 -17.99
N GLY A 568 32.29 -24.98 -18.20
CA GLY A 568 31.28 -26.02 -18.00
C GLY A 568 30.95 -26.30 -16.52
N MET A 569 31.43 -25.47 -15.58
CA MET A 569 31.14 -25.61 -14.16
C MET A 569 29.69 -25.23 -13.87
N ALA A 570 28.99 -26.07 -13.11
CA ALA A 570 27.57 -25.87 -12.81
C ALA A 570 27.33 -24.66 -11.91
N LEU A 571 26.62 -23.65 -12.43
CA LEU A 571 26.23 -22.45 -11.70
C LEU A 571 24.99 -22.74 -10.84
N THR A 572 25.19 -23.05 -9.55
CA THR A 572 24.09 -23.36 -8.62
C THR A 572 24.17 -22.49 -7.36
N GLY A 573 23.36 -21.44 -7.28
CA GLY A 573 23.41 -20.43 -6.22
C GLY A 573 22.84 -20.83 -4.86
N THR A 574 22.86 -22.12 -4.50
CA THR A 574 22.43 -22.58 -3.16
C THR A 574 23.47 -22.20 -2.10
N MET A 575 23.08 -22.15 -0.82
CA MET A 575 24.01 -21.80 0.27
C MET A 575 25.26 -22.69 0.30
N LYS A 576 25.12 -23.98 -0.05
CA LYS A 576 26.25 -24.91 -0.19
C LYS A 576 27.07 -24.71 -1.48
N GLY A 577 26.44 -24.23 -2.55
CA GLY A 577 27.06 -24.02 -3.86
C GLY A 577 27.74 -22.66 -4.04
N GLN A 578 27.54 -21.71 -3.12
CA GLN A 578 28.15 -20.38 -3.16
C GLN A 578 29.63 -20.43 -2.76
N CYS A 579 30.51 -20.76 -3.72
CA CYS A 579 31.96 -20.68 -3.59
C CYS A 579 32.54 -19.54 -4.46
N ASN A 580 33.82 -19.19 -4.26
CA ASN A 580 34.49 -18.15 -5.04
C ASN A 580 34.41 -18.41 -6.56
N SER A 581 34.53 -19.67 -6.99
CA SER A 581 34.42 -20.06 -8.40
C SER A 581 33.02 -19.83 -8.95
N TYR A 582 31.95 -20.07 -8.17
CA TYR A 582 30.58 -19.75 -8.57
C TYR A 582 30.40 -18.24 -8.81
N PHE A 583 30.87 -17.40 -7.88
CA PHE A 583 30.76 -15.94 -8.03
C PHE A 583 31.52 -15.42 -9.26
N ALA A 584 32.69 -15.99 -9.55
CA ALA A 584 33.47 -15.68 -10.74
C ALA A 584 32.81 -16.18 -12.03
N GLY A 585 32.29 -17.42 -12.07
CA GLY A 585 31.62 -17.99 -13.24
C GLY A 585 30.36 -17.23 -13.64
N VAL A 586 29.53 -16.81 -12.68
CA VAL A 586 28.41 -15.87 -12.97
C VAL A 586 28.94 -14.54 -13.50
N GLY A 587 30.05 -14.04 -12.96
CA GLY A 587 30.69 -12.81 -13.42
C GLY A 587 31.15 -12.88 -14.88
N GLN A 588 31.63 -14.04 -15.34
CA GLN A 588 31.99 -14.25 -16.75
C GLN A 588 30.77 -14.13 -17.66
N VAL A 589 29.66 -14.79 -17.30
CA VAL A 589 28.38 -14.69 -18.02
C VAL A 589 27.90 -13.24 -18.07
N VAL A 590 27.90 -12.53 -16.93
CA VAL A 590 27.50 -11.12 -16.86
C VAL A 590 28.40 -10.23 -17.71
N ALA A 591 29.73 -10.40 -17.62
CA ALA A 591 30.69 -9.63 -18.41
C ALA A 591 30.47 -9.83 -19.92
N ARG A 592 30.20 -11.07 -20.36
CA ARG A 592 29.89 -11.40 -21.76
C ARG A 592 28.60 -10.70 -22.23
N ILE A 593 27.53 -10.74 -21.44
CA ILE A 593 26.29 -10.05 -21.80
C ILE A 593 26.48 -8.53 -21.85
N CYS A 594 27.24 -7.96 -20.90
CA CYS A 594 27.55 -6.53 -20.88
C CYS A 594 28.32 -6.07 -22.13
N THR A 595 29.21 -6.88 -22.70
CA THR A 595 29.95 -6.51 -23.92
C THR A 595 29.10 -6.57 -25.19
N MET A 596 28.10 -7.46 -25.25
CA MET A 596 27.24 -7.65 -26.42
C MET A 596 25.99 -6.76 -26.43
N THR A 597 25.48 -6.43 -25.24
CA THR A 597 24.21 -5.71 -25.08
C THR A 597 24.40 -4.21 -25.25
N PRO A 598 23.66 -3.51 -26.12
CA PRO A 598 23.67 -2.06 -26.16
C PRO A 598 22.94 -1.46 -24.96
N HIS A 599 23.30 -0.24 -24.55
CA HIS A 599 22.58 0.53 -23.54
C HIS A 599 22.50 -0.15 -22.15
N GLY A 600 21.37 -0.06 -21.44
CA GLY A 600 21.24 -0.51 -20.05
C GLY A 600 21.13 -2.02 -19.84
N VAL A 601 21.85 -2.53 -18.83
CA VAL A 601 21.75 -3.90 -18.31
C VAL A 601 21.33 -3.87 -16.85
N LEU A 602 20.40 -4.75 -16.46
CA LEU A 602 19.97 -4.96 -15.08
C LEU A 602 20.41 -6.35 -14.61
N VAL A 603 20.97 -6.45 -13.41
CA VAL A 603 21.33 -7.72 -12.76
C VAL A 603 20.64 -7.80 -11.41
N PHE A 604 19.80 -8.81 -11.22
CA PHE A 604 19.13 -9.08 -9.95
C PHE A 604 19.80 -10.24 -9.20
N VAL A 605 20.07 -10.03 -7.91
CA VAL A 605 20.67 -11.02 -6.99
C VAL A 605 19.84 -11.19 -5.71
N SER A 606 20.04 -12.30 -5.00
CA SER A 606 19.20 -12.72 -3.87
C SER A 606 19.33 -11.93 -2.57
N SER A 607 20.45 -11.22 -2.33
CA SER A 607 20.60 -10.36 -1.15
C SER A 607 21.74 -9.36 -1.32
N TYR A 608 21.75 -8.29 -0.52
CA TYR A 608 22.84 -7.31 -0.47
C TYR A 608 24.18 -7.94 -0.08
N ASN A 609 24.18 -8.91 0.85
CA ASN A 609 25.40 -9.65 1.22
C ASN A 609 25.96 -10.43 0.03
N ILE A 610 25.08 -11.11 -0.72
CA ILE A 610 25.48 -11.85 -1.92
C ILE A 610 25.95 -10.89 -3.03
N MET A 611 25.33 -9.72 -3.17
CA MET A 611 25.77 -8.68 -4.10
C MET A 611 27.21 -8.23 -3.83
N ASN A 612 27.56 -7.97 -2.57
CA ASN A 612 28.91 -7.59 -2.19
C ASN A 612 29.92 -8.71 -2.48
N LYS A 613 29.56 -9.98 -2.20
CA LYS A 613 30.39 -11.14 -2.55
C LYS A 613 30.63 -11.26 -4.06
N PHE A 614 29.63 -10.95 -4.90
CA PHE A 614 29.81 -10.88 -6.35
C PHE A 614 30.83 -9.80 -6.74
N LEU A 615 30.64 -8.57 -6.27
CA LEU A 615 31.55 -7.46 -6.59
C LEU A 615 32.99 -7.74 -6.18
N ASP A 616 33.19 -8.31 -4.98
CA ASP A 616 34.51 -8.70 -4.48
C ASP A 616 35.16 -9.80 -5.35
N ALA A 617 34.39 -10.81 -5.73
CA ALA A 617 34.87 -11.88 -6.60
C ALA A 617 35.20 -11.36 -8.02
N TRP A 618 34.37 -10.49 -8.58
CA TRP A 618 34.58 -9.91 -9.90
C TRP A 618 35.81 -9.00 -9.93
N LYS A 619 36.05 -8.26 -8.84
CA LYS A 619 37.27 -7.46 -8.67
C LYS A 619 38.53 -8.34 -8.61
N ARG A 620 38.51 -9.42 -7.83
CA ARG A 620 39.64 -10.37 -7.73
C ARG A 620 39.93 -11.08 -9.05
N ALA A 621 38.88 -11.43 -9.80
CA ALA A 621 38.99 -12.17 -11.05
C ALA A 621 39.30 -11.29 -12.28
N GLY A 622 39.44 -9.97 -12.13
CA GLY A 622 39.67 -9.06 -13.26
C GLY A 622 38.41 -8.77 -14.11
N LEU A 623 37.25 -9.31 -13.73
CA LEU A 623 35.99 -9.22 -14.48
C LEU A 623 35.34 -7.84 -14.34
N LEU A 624 35.54 -7.18 -13.19
CA LEU A 624 35.00 -5.84 -12.97
C LEU A 624 35.61 -4.83 -13.95
N GLN A 625 36.91 -4.93 -14.28
CA GLN A 625 37.52 -4.05 -15.30
C GLN A 625 36.91 -4.28 -16.69
N ILE A 626 36.57 -5.52 -17.05
CA ILE A 626 35.91 -5.85 -18.32
C ILE A 626 34.53 -5.19 -18.38
N ILE A 627 33.76 -5.33 -17.30
CA ILE A 627 32.43 -4.72 -17.16
C ILE A 627 32.55 -3.18 -17.21
N THR A 628 33.48 -2.58 -16.47
CA THR A 628 33.70 -1.12 -16.46
C THR A 628 34.10 -0.60 -17.84
N ARG A 629 34.91 -1.36 -18.59
CA ARG A 629 35.25 -1.00 -19.97
C ARG A 629 34.03 -1.00 -20.89
N ALA A 630 33.14 -1.97 -20.73
CA ALA A 630 31.92 -2.10 -21.54
C ALA A 630 30.80 -1.12 -21.15
N LYS A 631 30.56 -0.90 -19.84
CA LYS A 631 29.38 -0.23 -19.29
C LYS A 631 29.67 0.91 -18.32
N GLY A 632 30.93 1.23 -18.06
CA GLY A 632 31.30 2.13 -16.96
C GLY A 632 31.14 1.48 -15.59
N GLU A 633 31.46 2.24 -14.54
CA GLU A 633 31.35 1.74 -13.17
C GLU A 633 29.92 1.26 -12.86
N PRO A 634 29.74 0.05 -12.32
CA PRO A 634 28.41 -0.46 -12.02
C PRO A 634 27.69 0.40 -10.97
N PHE A 635 26.43 0.72 -11.26
CA PHE A 635 25.53 1.27 -10.26
C PHE A 635 25.06 0.15 -9.33
N VAL A 636 24.99 0.42 -8.03
CA VAL A 636 24.64 -0.58 -7.01
C VAL A 636 23.48 -0.06 -6.17
N GLU A 637 22.45 -0.87 -6.01
CA GLU A 637 21.33 -0.57 -5.12
C GLU A 637 21.83 -0.44 -3.66
N PRO A 638 21.61 0.70 -2.99
CA PRO A 638 22.10 0.90 -1.62
C PRO A 638 21.18 0.22 -0.59
N ASN A 639 21.77 -0.43 0.41
CA ASN A 639 21.06 -0.92 1.60
C ASN A 639 20.95 0.13 2.72
N TYR A 640 21.52 1.33 2.54
CA TYR A 640 21.48 2.47 3.47
C TYR A 640 21.05 3.77 2.76
N GLY A 641 20.80 4.84 3.53
CA GLY A 641 20.50 6.17 2.97
C GLY A 641 19.08 6.37 2.44
N GLY A 642 18.15 5.46 2.74
CA GLY A 642 16.72 5.63 2.45
C GLY A 642 16.40 5.73 0.96
N ASP A 643 15.22 6.26 0.64
CA ASP A 643 14.74 6.37 -0.75
C ASP A 643 15.44 7.48 -1.55
N GLU A 644 16.01 8.48 -0.87
CA GLU A 644 16.70 9.59 -1.53
C GLU A 644 18.00 9.14 -2.20
N MET A 645 18.83 8.38 -1.47
CA MET A 645 20.06 7.81 -2.03
C MET A 645 19.75 6.89 -3.22
N PHE A 646 18.71 6.06 -3.08
CA PHE A 646 18.28 5.17 -4.15
C PHE A 646 17.80 5.94 -5.40
N LYS A 647 17.04 7.03 -5.23
CA LYS A 647 16.63 7.91 -6.34
C LYS A 647 17.83 8.50 -7.06
N LYS A 648 18.87 8.95 -6.34
CA LYS A 648 20.12 9.46 -6.94
C LYS A 648 20.82 8.41 -7.80
N VAL A 649 20.97 7.19 -7.28
CA VAL A 649 21.54 6.06 -8.03
C VAL A 649 20.73 5.76 -9.29
N CYS A 650 19.40 5.71 -9.18
CA CYS A 650 18.53 5.43 -10.33
C CYS A 650 18.61 6.51 -11.43
N ILE A 651 18.70 7.79 -11.04
CA ILE A 651 18.87 8.89 -11.99
C ILE A 651 20.22 8.76 -12.71
N GLY A 652 21.30 8.52 -11.96
CA GLY A 652 22.63 8.30 -12.52
C GLY A 652 22.64 7.14 -13.51
N TYR A 653 22.06 6.00 -13.14
CA TYR A 653 21.94 4.84 -14.01
C TYR A 653 21.16 5.16 -15.29
N ARG A 654 19.99 5.79 -15.19
CA ARG A 654 19.17 6.12 -16.37
C ARG A 654 19.91 6.99 -17.37
N ASN A 655 20.58 8.02 -16.87
CA ASN A 655 21.35 8.94 -17.71
C ASN A 655 22.51 8.24 -18.42
N ALA A 656 23.18 7.31 -17.74
CA ALA A 656 24.26 6.53 -18.33
C ALA A 656 23.74 5.43 -19.27
N ALA A 657 22.61 4.78 -18.95
CA ALA A 657 22.03 3.68 -19.70
C ALA A 657 21.62 4.07 -21.11
N VAL A 658 21.09 5.29 -21.30
CA VAL A 658 20.67 5.77 -22.64
C VAL A 658 21.83 6.12 -23.57
N THR A 659 23.05 6.22 -23.05
CA THR A 659 24.25 6.47 -23.88
C THR A 659 24.62 5.24 -24.71
N GLU A 660 25.46 5.41 -25.72
CA GLU A 660 25.98 4.29 -26.52
C GLU A 660 26.82 3.31 -25.68
N LYS A 661 27.58 3.84 -24.72
CA LYS A 661 28.32 3.02 -23.74
C LYS A 661 27.36 2.19 -22.90
N GLY A 662 26.25 2.80 -22.47
CA GLY A 662 25.26 2.18 -21.61
C GLY A 662 25.72 2.09 -20.16
N ALA A 663 24.98 1.34 -19.34
CA ALA A 663 25.25 1.21 -17.91
C ALA A 663 24.80 -0.15 -17.37
N LEU A 664 25.39 -0.56 -16.25
CA LEU A 664 24.98 -1.73 -15.48
C LEU A 664 24.42 -1.29 -14.12
N LEU A 665 23.26 -1.82 -13.73
CA LEU A 665 22.72 -1.69 -12.37
C LEU A 665 22.61 -3.08 -11.72
N LEU A 666 23.28 -3.25 -10.58
CA LEU A 666 23.08 -4.37 -9.68
C LEU A 666 21.97 -4.01 -8.67
N ALA A 667 20.98 -4.89 -8.60
CA ALA A 667 19.79 -4.75 -7.78
C ALA A 667 19.50 -6.03 -7.00
N VAL A 668 18.72 -5.93 -5.94
CA VAL A 668 18.30 -7.09 -5.14
C VAL A 668 16.85 -7.44 -5.47
N TYR A 669 16.53 -8.74 -5.57
CA TYR A 669 15.13 -9.17 -5.69
C TYR A 669 14.32 -8.68 -4.48
N ARG A 670 13.09 -8.23 -4.73
CA ARG A 670 12.22 -7.61 -3.70
C ARG A 670 12.83 -6.33 -3.08
N GLY A 671 13.91 -5.80 -3.67
CA GLY A 671 14.49 -4.50 -3.37
C GLY A 671 13.75 -3.36 -4.09
N LYS A 672 14.18 -2.13 -3.83
CA LYS A 672 13.59 -0.90 -4.36
C LYS A 672 13.67 -0.80 -5.88
N ALA A 673 14.69 -1.39 -6.51
CA ALA A 673 14.79 -1.42 -7.98
C ALA A 673 13.85 -2.44 -8.62
N SER A 674 13.55 -3.52 -7.89
CA SER A 674 12.59 -4.53 -8.34
C SER A 674 11.14 -4.09 -8.16
N GLU A 675 10.88 -3.00 -7.43
CA GLU A 675 9.54 -2.50 -7.10
C GLU A 675 9.33 -1.04 -7.58
N GLY A 676 8.21 -0.74 -8.23
CA GLY A 676 7.79 0.65 -8.48
C GLY A 676 8.59 1.47 -9.51
N ILE A 677 9.68 0.96 -10.09
CA ILE A 677 10.45 1.65 -11.13
C ILE A 677 10.17 1.09 -12.54
N SER A 678 9.90 2.02 -13.47
CA SER A 678 9.86 1.74 -14.90
C SER A 678 11.25 1.92 -15.51
N PHE A 679 11.66 0.91 -16.27
CA PHE A 679 12.83 0.90 -17.14
C PHE A 679 12.31 0.65 -18.54
N SER A 680 12.11 1.70 -19.34
CA SER A 680 11.61 1.60 -20.72
C SER A 680 12.74 1.84 -21.71
N ASP A 681 12.56 1.39 -22.95
CA ASP A 681 13.44 1.73 -24.06
C ASP A 681 14.91 1.34 -23.78
N ASN A 682 15.85 2.25 -24.10
CA ASN A 682 17.28 2.05 -23.92
C ASN A 682 17.70 1.94 -22.45
N VAL A 683 16.82 2.28 -21.51
CA VAL A 683 17.15 2.16 -20.08
C VAL A 683 17.38 0.69 -19.70
N CYS A 684 16.76 -0.28 -20.37
CA CYS A 684 17.01 -1.70 -20.12
C CYS A 684 16.84 -2.54 -21.39
N ARG A 685 17.94 -3.07 -21.92
CA ARG A 685 17.97 -4.00 -23.06
C ARG A 685 18.34 -5.43 -22.67
N ALA A 686 18.90 -5.63 -21.48
CA ALA A 686 19.04 -6.96 -20.89
C ALA A 686 18.69 -6.94 -19.39
N CYS A 687 17.98 -7.97 -18.94
CA CYS A 687 17.75 -8.27 -17.54
C CYS A 687 18.28 -9.67 -17.23
N ILE A 688 19.17 -9.76 -16.25
CA ILE A 688 19.82 -10.98 -15.80
C ILE A 688 19.32 -11.31 -14.39
N CYS A 689 18.63 -12.42 -14.25
CA CYS A 689 18.18 -12.97 -12.97
C CYS A 689 19.17 -14.03 -12.50
N VAL A 690 20.00 -13.70 -11.51
CA VAL A 690 20.99 -14.62 -10.94
C VAL A 690 20.40 -15.34 -9.74
N SER A 691 20.54 -16.66 -9.71
CA SER A 691 20.05 -17.56 -8.64
C SER A 691 18.54 -17.47 -8.34
N LEU A 692 18.04 -18.38 -7.50
CA LEU A 692 16.68 -18.32 -6.96
C LEU A 692 16.68 -17.61 -5.60
N PRO A 693 15.88 -16.53 -5.40
CA PRO A 693 15.77 -15.82 -4.13
C PRO A 693 14.85 -16.57 -3.15
N LEU A 694 15.32 -17.73 -2.69
CA LEU A 694 14.61 -18.51 -1.67
C LEU A 694 14.79 -17.86 -0.29
N ALA A 695 13.69 -17.71 0.44
CA ALA A 695 13.72 -17.26 1.83
C ALA A 695 14.48 -18.28 2.70
N SER A 696 15.08 -17.85 3.82
CA SER A 696 15.82 -18.77 4.69
C SER A 696 14.92 -19.88 5.20
N TYR A 697 15.40 -21.14 5.14
CA TYR A 697 14.68 -22.27 5.73
C TYR A 697 14.69 -22.22 7.26
N GLY A 698 15.60 -21.45 7.88
CA GLY A 698 15.64 -21.23 9.33
C GLY A 698 14.58 -20.25 9.84
N ASP A 699 13.95 -19.47 8.95
CA ASP A 699 12.92 -18.51 9.33
C ASP A 699 11.66 -19.25 9.84
N VAL A 700 11.26 -18.93 11.06
CA VAL A 700 10.13 -19.57 11.75
C VAL A 700 8.83 -19.43 10.96
N ARG A 701 8.59 -18.27 10.33
CA ARG A 701 7.40 -18.01 9.52
C ARG A 701 7.39 -18.87 8.25
N ILE A 702 8.55 -19.02 7.61
CA ILE A 702 8.70 -19.87 6.42
C ILE A 702 8.47 -21.34 6.76
N GLN A 703 9.08 -21.85 7.83
CA GLN A 703 8.86 -23.23 8.29
C GLN A 703 7.38 -23.47 8.63
N SER A 704 6.76 -22.52 9.33
CA SER A 704 5.35 -22.63 9.72
C SER A 704 4.41 -22.68 8.53
N LYS A 705 4.64 -21.84 7.52
CA LYS A 705 3.85 -21.84 6.30
C LYS A 705 4.11 -23.09 5.45
N LEU A 706 5.35 -23.58 5.39
CA LEU A 706 5.69 -24.87 4.77
C LEU A 706 4.92 -26.03 5.41
N ASP A 707 4.96 -26.13 6.73
CA ASP A 707 4.25 -27.16 7.50
C ASP A 707 2.74 -27.10 7.24
N HIS A 708 2.16 -25.89 7.26
CA HIS A 708 0.75 -25.67 6.96
C HIS A 708 0.39 -26.10 5.53
N GLU A 709 1.15 -25.72 4.52
CA GLU A 709 0.88 -26.10 3.14
C GLU A 709 1.07 -27.61 2.89
N ASN A 710 2.03 -28.24 3.58
CA ASN A 710 2.21 -29.69 3.57
C ASN A 710 0.99 -30.40 4.18
N ALA A 711 0.48 -29.93 5.32
CA ALA A 711 -0.70 -30.49 5.96
C ALA A 711 -1.98 -30.27 5.13
N ARG A 712 -2.12 -29.10 4.48
CA ARG A 712 -3.31 -28.71 3.72
C ARG A 712 -3.39 -29.38 2.34
N SER A 713 -2.25 -29.49 1.64
CA SER A 713 -2.25 -29.86 0.21
C SER A 713 -1.11 -30.80 -0.21
N GLY A 714 -0.19 -31.15 0.70
CA GLY A 714 1.02 -31.91 0.37
C GLY A 714 2.03 -31.16 -0.53
N ASN A 715 1.82 -29.86 -0.79
CA ASN A 715 2.57 -29.09 -1.78
C ASN A 715 3.44 -27.97 -1.17
N GLY A 716 3.85 -28.08 0.10
CA GLY A 716 4.64 -27.02 0.76
C GLY A 716 5.92 -26.66 0.01
N ARG A 717 6.65 -27.66 -0.51
CA ARG A 717 7.82 -27.41 -1.37
C ARG A 717 7.49 -26.59 -2.62
N ARG A 718 6.36 -26.88 -3.29
CA ARG A 718 5.92 -26.11 -4.46
C ARG A 718 5.53 -24.69 -4.08
N TRP A 719 4.88 -24.47 -2.94
CA TRP A 719 4.63 -23.12 -2.41
C TRP A 719 5.93 -22.34 -2.20
N TYR A 720 6.92 -22.96 -1.55
CA TYR A 720 8.20 -22.32 -1.25
C TYR A 720 9.00 -21.98 -2.51
N GLU A 721 9.01 -22.87 -3.52
CA GLU A 721 9.61 -22.57 -4.81
C GLU A 721 8.87 -21.43 -5.54
N ARG A 722 7.53 -21.42 -5.54
CA ARG A 722 6.72 -20.35 -6.15
C ARG A 722 7.04 -18.97 -5.59
N GLN A 723 7.32 -18.86 -4.30
CA GLN A 723 7.72 -17.60 -3.66
C GLN A 723 8.98 -16.99 -4.28
N ALA A 724 9.99 -17.81 -4.58
CA ALA A 724 11.19 -17.34 -5.27
C ALA A 724 10.90 -16.93 -6.72
N TYR A 725 10.12 -17.73 -7.45
CA TYR A 725 9.77 -17.45 -8.84
C TYR A 725 8.88 -16.23 -9.02
N SER A 726 8.05 -15.87 -8.04
CA SER A 726 7.31 -14.61 -8.06
C SER A 726 8.26 -13.41 -8.19
N ALA A 727 9.34 -13.39 -7.40
CA ALA A 727 10.34 -12.33 -7.46
C ALA A 727 11.14 -12.33 -8.77
N VAL A 728 11.46 -13.52 -9.31
CA VAL A 728 12.11 -13.66 -10.62
C VAL A 728 11.21 -13.16 -11.73
N ASN A 729 9.93 -13.55 -11.77
CA ASN A 729 8.97 -13.11 -12.77
C ASN A 729 8.79 -11.57 -12.75
N GLN A 730 8.79 -10.96 -11.56
CA GLN A 730 8.72 -9.50 -11.43
C GLN A 730 9.97 -8.80 -11.99
N ALA A 731 11.15 -9.39 -11.78
CA ALA A 731 12.39 -8.88 -12.35
C ALA A 731 12.40 -9.01 -13.88
N LEU A 732 12.00 -10.17 -14.41
CA LEU A 732 11.93 -10.42 -15.86
C LEU A 732 10.93 -9.48 -16.57
N GLY A 733 9.83 -9.11 -15.91
CA GLY A 733 8.86 -8.14 -16.42
C GLY A 733 9.36 -6.69 -16.54
N ARG A 734 10.65 -6.42 -16.24
CA ARG A 734 11.20 -5.05 -16.27
C ARG A 734 11.66 -4.58 -17.64
N VAL A 735 11.96 -5.49 -18.57
CA VAL A 735 12.53 -5.18 -19.91
C VAL A 735 11.49 -4.63 -20.88
N ILE A 736 10.25 -5.15 -20.84
CA ILE A 736 9.22 -4.80 -21.83
C ILE A 736 8.16 -3.89 -21.21
N ARG A 737 8.04 -2.65 -21.73
CA ARG A 737 7.10 -1.62 -21.26
C ARG A 737 6.07 -1.20 -22.29
N HIS A 738 6.33 -1.38 -23.58
CA HIS A 738 5.35 -1.14 -24.64
C HIS A 738 5.53 -2.08 -25.84
N ALA A 739 4.59 -2.04 -26.79
CA ALA A 739 4.56 -2.90 -27.96
C ALA A 739 5.82 -2.84 -28.84
N ALA A 740 6.54 -1.71 -28.83
CA ALA A 740 7.78 -1.52 -29.60
C ALA A 740 9.06 -1.89 -28.84
N ASP A 741 8.97 -2.35 -27.59
CA ASP A 741 10.17 -2.68 -26.81
C ASP A 741 10.78 -4.01 -27.25
N TYR A 742 12.08 -4.15 -26.99
CA TYR A 742 12.82 -5.37 -27.22
C TYR A 742 13.94 -5.52 -26.19
N GLY A 743 14.38 -6.76 -25.97
CA GLY A 743 15.54 -7.03 -25.13
C GLY A 743 15.73 -8.50 -24.79
N ILE A 744 16.69 -8.76 -23.92
CA ILE A 744 17.09 -10.10 -23.50
C ILE A 744 16.72 -10.34 -22.04
N LEU A 745 16.20 -11.52 -21.78
CA LEU A 745 15.80 -12.01 -20.47
C LEU A 745 16.62 -13.25 -20.16
N LEU A 746 17.62 -13.14 -19.30
CA LEU A 746 18.55 -14.23 -18.99
C LEU A 746 18.37 -14.70 -17.54
N MET A 747 18.20 -16.01 -17.34
CA MET A 747 18.16 -16.66 -16.04
C MET A 747 19.45 -17.45 -15.83
N VAL A 748 20.21 -17.12 -14.78
CA VAL A 748 21.54 -17.70 -14.52
C VAL A 748 21.50 -18.54 -13.24
N ASP A 749 21.20 -19.82 -13.41
CA ASP A 749 21.25 -20.89 -12.40
C ASP A 749 20.87 -22.22 -13.07
N LYS A 750 21.55 -23.32 -12.73
CA LYS A 750 21.23 -24.66 -13.23
C LYS A 750 19.77 -25.07 -12.97
N ARG A 751 19.15 -24.55 -11.90
CA ARG A 751 17.74 -24.84 -11.58
C ARG A 751 16.76 -24.21 -12.58
N PHE A 752 17.15 -23.15 -13.29
CA PHE A 752 16.35 -22.56 -14.37
C PHE A 752 16.46 -23.35 -15.68
N ALA A 753 17.51 -24.16 -15.86
CA ALA A 753 17.76 -24.98 -17.04
C ALA A 753 16.82 -26.20 -17.14
N THR A 754 15.56 -26.03 -16.73
CA THR A 754 14.47 -26.99 -16.92
C THR A 754 13.58 -26.44 -18.03
N TYR A 755 13.37 -27.23 -19.09
CA TYR A 755 12.49 -26.85 -20.19
C TYR A 755 11.07 -26.52 -19.67
N ARG A 756 10.56 -25.33 -20.03
CA ARG A 756 9.21 -24.85 -19.68
C ARG A 756 8.89 -24.93 -18.17
N HIS A 757 9.78 -24.44 -17.33
CA HIS A 757 9.58 -24.46 -15.88
C HIS A 757 8.19 -23.90 -15.46
N PRO A 758 7.40 -24.65 -14.66
CA PRO A 758 5.98 -24.34 -14.41
C PRO A 758 5.75 -23.04 -13.63
N ASN A 759 6.73 -22.58 -12.84
CA ASN A 759 6.62 -21.34 -12.08
C ASN A 759 7.05 -20.09 -12.86
N VAL A 760 7.63 -20.24 -14.07
CA VAL A 760 7.88 -19.09 -14.97
C VAL A 760 6.55 -18.66 -15.57
N THR A 761 6.31 -17.35 -15.66
CA THR A 761 5.07 -16.78 -16.21
C THR A 761 4.77 -17.32 -17.61
N THR A 762 3.48 -17.51 -17.90
CA THR A 762 2.99 -18.25 -19.06
C THR A 762 3.50 -17.68 -20.39
N TRP A 763 3.60 -16.35 -20.49
CA TRP A 763 4.06 -15.67 -21.71
C TRP A 763 5.56 -15.88 -22.00
N LEU A 764 6.38 -16.10 -20.96
CA LEU A 764 7.81 -16.43 -21.10
C LEU A 764 8.04 -17.92 -21.27
N ARG A 765 7.28 -18.75 -20.55
CA ARG A 765 7.54 -20.18 -20.38
C ARG A 765 7.76 -20.92 -21.69
N GLN A 766 6.98 -20.59 -22.74
CA GLN A 766 7.05 -21.25 -24.04
C GLN A 766 8.27 -20.85 -24.88
N HIS A 767 8.91 -19.73 -24.55
CA HIS A 767 10.00 -19.10 -25.31
C HIS A 767 11.37 -19.27 -24.64
N VAL A 768 11.45 -19.95 -23.49
CA VAL A 768 12.72 -20.17 -22.77
C VAL A 768 13.62 -21.12 -23.56
N GLU A 769 14.74 -20.60 -24.06
CA GLU A 769 15.84 -21.38 -24.63
C GLU A 769 16.83 -21.78 -23.51
N VAL A 770 17.13 -23.07 -23.37
CA VAL A 770 18.17 -23.53 -22.43
C VAL A 770 19.50 -23.58 -23.17
N PHE A 771 20.46 -22.79 -22.72
CA PHE A 771 21.80 -22.75 -23.29
C PHE A 771 22.71 -23.77 -22.59
N GLU A 772 23.19 -24.74 -23.35
CA GLU A 772 24.09 -25.79 -22.84
C GLU A 772 25.49 -25.26 -22.55
N THR A 773 25.97 -24.25 -23.31
CA THR A 773 27.27 -23.60 -23.11
C THR A 773 27.18 -22.08 -23.28
N VAL A 774 28.19 -21.34 -22.81
CA VAL A 774 28.28 -19.87 -22.94
C VAL A 774 28.50 -19.44 -24.40
N GLU A 775 29.15 -20.27 -25.21
CA GLU A 775 29.35 -20.04 -26.65
C GLU A 775 28.01 -20.00 -27.38
N VAL A 776 27.15 -21.00 -27.16
CA VAL A 776 25.81 -21.07 -27.74
C VAL A 776 24.98 -19.85 -27.32
N MET A 777 25.04 -19.46 -26.04
CA MET A 777 24.38 -18.24 -25.57
C MET A 777 24.91 -17.01 -26.32
N THR A 778 26.23 -16.88 -26.47
CA THR A 778 26.87 -15.75 -27.15
C THR A 778 26.38 -15.63 -28.60
N GLU A 779 26.38 -16.73 -29.35
CA GLU A 779 25.94 -16.76 -30.75
C GLU A 779 24.48 -16.32 -30.89
N ARG A 780 23.60 -16.85 -30.02
CA ARG A 780 22.17 -16.50 -30.01
C ARG A 780 21.93 -15.03 -29.65
N VAL A 781 22.64 -14.51 -28.66
CA VAL A 781 22.54 -13.09 -28.23
C VAL A 781 23.00 -12.14 -29.35
N ASN A 782 24.12 -12.45 -30.00
CA ASN A 782 24.63 -11.64 -31.12
C ASN A 782 23.66 -11.68 -32.32
N SER A 783 23.18 -12.87 -32.69
CA SER A 783 22.19 -13.03 -33.76
C SER A 783 20.90 -12.25 -33.47
N PHE A 784 20.44 -12.26 -32.21
CA PHE A 784 19.26 -11.50 -31.80
C PHE A 784 19.46 -9.99 -31.99
N PHE A 785 20.55 -9.41 -31.46
CA PHE A 785 20.77 -7.96 -31.61
C PHE A 785 21.08 -7.55 -33.04
N GLN A 786 21.71 -8.40 -33.85
CA GLN A 786 21.89 -8.17 -35.30
C GLN A 786 20.52 -8.09 -35.99
N ARG A 787 19.67 -9.09 -35.77
CA ARG A 787 18.30 -9.12 -36.34
C ARG A 787 17.47 -7.91 -35.92
N VAL A 788 17.53 -7.52 -34.64
CA VAL A 788 16.78 -6.34 -34.16
C VAL A 788 17.28 -5.05 -34.83
N ARG A 789 18.58 -4.92 -35.10
CA ARG A 789 19.14 -3.78 -35.85
C ARG A 789 18.65 -3.78 -37.31
N GLU A 790 18.55 -4.95 -37.94
CA GLU A 790 18.07 -5.10 -39.32
C GLU A 790 16.56 -4.85 -39.45
N LEU A 791 15.78 -5.17 -38.41
CA LEU A 791 14.32 -5.00 -38.38
C LEU A 791 13.86 -3.56 -38.08
N ALA A 792 14.76 -2.61 -37.81
CA ALA A 792 14.45 -1.27 -37.33
C ALA A 792 14.78 -0.18 -38.39
N PRO A 793 13.90 0.81 -38.56
CA PRO A 793 14.09 1.98 -37.72
C PRO A 793 12.88 2.08 -36.80
N PHE A 794 12.94 1.37 -35.67
CA PHE A 794 12.15 1.76 -34.51
C PHE A 794 12.68 3.14 -34.11
N THR A 795 12.07 4.19 -34.63
CA THR A 795 12.44 5.58 -34.37
C THR A 795 12.40 5.83 -32.87
N TYR A 796 13.59 5.97 -32.32
CA TYR A 796 13.86 6.58 -31.03
C TYR A 796 13.07 7.90 -30.91
N VAL A 797 12.13 7.96 -29.98
CA VAL A 797 11.65 9.23 -29.44
C VAL A 797 12.55 9.52 -28.26
N PRO A 798 13.41 10.56 -28.30
CA PRO A 798 14.24 10.90 -27.17
C PRO A 798 13.35 11.13 -25.94
N PRO A 799 13.70 10.57 -24.77
CA PRO A 799 13.02 10.98 -23.55
C PRO A 799 13.18 12.50 -23.42
N LYS A 800 12.08 13.22 -23.15
CA LYS A 800 12.18 14.61 -22.67
C LYS A 800 13.22 14.60 -21.55
N GLN A 801 14.22 15.49 -21.64
CA GLN A 801 15.19 15.64 -20.57
C GLN A 801 14.43 15.70 -19.25
N PHE A 802 14.79 14.80 -18.33
CA PHE A 802 14.19 14.79 -17.01
C PHE A 802 14.69 16.06 -16.30
N GLU A 803 13.93 17.13 -16.44
CA GLU A 803 14.06 18.28 -15.56
C GLU A 803 13.69 17.79 -14.16
N ILE A 804 14.60 18.02 -13.22
CA ILE A 804 14.25 18.08 -11.81
C ILE A 804 13.06 19.05 -11.74
N PRO A 805 11.99 18.79 -10.95
CA PRO A 805 11.15 19.87 -10.49
C PRO A 805 12.05 20.77 -9.64
N THR A 806 12.79 21.66 -10.29
CA THR A 806 13.46 22.75 -9.64
C THR A 806 12.35 23.46 -8.89
N THR A 807 12.53 23.56 -7.58
CA THR A 807 11.78 24.45 -6.70
C THR A 807 11.18 25.61 -7.49
N CYS A 808 9.85 25.66 -7.49
CA CYS A 808 9.00 26.76 -7.95
C CYS A 808 9.81 27.95 -8.48
N ASN A 809 9.94 28.03 -9.81
CA ASN A 809 10.38 29.26 -10.45
C ASN A 809 9.38 30.34 -10.01
N ARG A 810 9.83 31.25 -9.14
CA ARG A 810 9.02 32.29 -8.46
C ARG A 810 8.44 33.36 -9.40
N SER A 811 8.29 33.11 -10.70
CA SER A 811 7.94 34.15 -11.67
C SER A 811 6.86 33.79 -12.69
N ALA A 812 6.13 32.68 -12.54
CA ALA A 812 4.90 32.46 -13.31
C ALA A 812 3.67 32.83 -12.48
N ARG A 813 3.31 34.11 -12.46
CA ARG A 813 1.97 34.57 -12.02
C ARG A 813 0.93 33.95 -12.96
N ALA A 814 0.35 32.82 -12.59
CA ALA A 814 -0.89 32.35 -13.18
C ALA A 814 -1.99 33.38 -12.88
N ARG A 815 -2.66 33.86 -13.93
CA ARG A 815 -3.76 34.81 -13.83
C ARG A 815 -4.90 34.20 -13.01
N VAL A 816 -5.18 34.83 -11.88
CA VAL A 816 -6.43 34.63 -11.12
C VAL A 816 -7.59 35.11 -11.99
N PRO A 817 -8.70 34.36 -12.14
CA PRO A 817 -9.89 34.86 -12.82
C PRO A 817 -10.44 36.07 -12.06
N GLN A 818 -10.67 37.17 -12.77
CA GLN A 818 -11.26 38.39 -12.20
C GLN A 818 -12.63 38.11 -11.59
N ARG A 819 -12.84 38.67 -10.40
CA ARG A 819 -14.12 38.70 -9.67
C ARG A 819 -15.23 39.28 -10.54
N VAL A 820 -16.41 38.68 -10.43
CA VAL A 820 -17.69 39.18 -10.94
C VAL A 820 -18.03 40.52 -10.29
N ASN A 821 -18.41 41.51 -11.10
CA ASN A 821 -18.76 42.89 -10.70
C ASN A 821 -20.04 42.95 -9.84
N LEU A 822 -20.00 43.77 -8.79
CA LEU A 822 -21.17 44.35 -8.11
C LEU A 822 -21.12 45.90 -8.29
N PRO A 823 -22.26 46.62 -8.21
CA PRO A 823 -22.43 47.92 -8.88
C PRO A 823 -21.73 49.10 -8.21
N GLU A 824 -21.34 50.07 -9.04
CA GLU A 824 -20.63 51.31 -8.71
C GLU A 824 -21.38 52.24 -7.74
N VAL A 825 -20.65 52.79 -6.77
CA VAL A 825 -20.97 54.08 -6.14
C VAL A 825 -19.84 55.05 -6.51
N LYS A 826 -20.18 56.06 -7.32
CA LYS A 826 -19.29 57.13 -7.76
C LYS A 826 -19.08 58.13 -6.63
N LEU A 827 -17.84 58.48 -6.33
CA LEU A 827 -17.47 59.79 -5.78
C LEU A 827 -16.16 60.26 -6.43
N GLU A 828 -16.18 61.53 -6.81
CA GLU A 828 -15.32 62.17 -7.81
C GLU A 828 -13.88 62.43 -7.35
N VAL A 829 -12.98 62.45 -8.33
CA VAL A 829 -11.55 62.78 -8.24
C VAL A 829 -11.36 64.29 -8.35
N ASN A 830 -10.46 64.85 -7.54
CA ASN A 830 -9.72 66.07 -7.86
C ASN A 830 -8.22 65.79 -7.69
N ASP A 831 -7.47 65.91 -8.80
CA ASP A 831 -6.01 65.94 -8.93
C ASP A 831 -5.41 67.29 -8.42
N PRO A 832 -4.09 67.56 -8.54
CA PRO A 832 -2.92 66.88 -7.95
C PRO A 832 -1.96 67.93 -7.31
N MET A 833 -0.83 67.54 -6.69
CA MET A 833 0.40 68.37 -6.70
C MET A 833 1.67 67.63 -6.21
N ASP A 834 2.72 67.74 -7.05
CA ASP A 834 4.19 67.56 -6.96
C ASP A 834 4.84 67.22 -5.59
N VAL A 835 6.01 66.57 -5.48
CA VAL A 835 7.34 67.02 -5.94
C VAL A 835 8.41 65.90 -5.81
N ASP A 836 9.28 65.80 -6.82
CA ASP A 836 10.67 65.33 -6.97
C ASP A 836 11.32 64.15 -6.18
N LEU A 837 11.98 63.30 -6.98
CA LEU A 837 13.07 62.38 -6.62
C LEU A 837 14.43 63.10 -6.59
N PRO A 838 15.38 62.63 -5.77
CA PRO A 838 16.65 62.21 -6.38
C PRO A 838 17.31 60.96 -5.77
N GLN A 839 18.20 60.37 -6.58
CA GLN A 839 18.91 59.12 -6.41
C GLN A 839 20.25 59.24 -5.64
N LEU A 840 20.59 58.11 -4.99
CA LEU A 840 21.91 57.46 -4.82
C LEU A 840 23.01 58.09 -3.94
N ASP A 841 23.38 57.25 -2.96
CA ASP A 841 24.71 56.76 -2.60
C ASP A 841 25.35 57.12 -1.25
N THR A 842 25.78 56.03 -0.59
CA THR A 842 26.73 55.88 0.53
C THR A 842 26.38 56.50 1.89
N ILE A 843 26.32 55.67 2.95
CA ILE A 843 27.18 55.79 4.16
C ILE A 843 27.05 54.55 5.08
N LYS A 844 28.21 54.28 5.67
CA LYS A 844 28.69 53.29 6.64
C LYS A 844 27.77 52.97 7.85
N ARG A 845 27.88 51.69 8.25
CA ARG A 845 27.81 51.09 9.60
C ARG A 845 27.60 52.05 10.79
N GLU A 846 26.60 51.75 11.62
CA GLU A 846 26.78 51.57 13.07
C GLU A 846 25.60 50.85 13.80
N ARG A 847 25.99 49.84 14.60
CA ARG A 847 25.40 49.24 15.81
C ARG A 847 23.94 48.75 15.86
N VAL A 848 23.83 47.43 15.82
CA VAL A 848 22.74 46.60 16.38
C VAL A 848 22.93 46.41 17.89
N GLY A 849 21.87 46.71 18.66
CA GLY A 849 21.70 46.29 20.06
C GLY A 849 20.63 45.21 20.19
N ARG A 850 21.10 43.99 20.48
CA ARG A 850 20.48 42.81 21.14
C ARG A 850 18.95 42.79 21.38
N SER A 851 18.27 41.73 20.91
CA SER A 851 17.95 40.56 21.75
C SER A 851 17.11 39.50 21.00
N ALA A 852 17.72 38.36 20.69
CA ALA A 852 17.05 37.08 20.43
C ALA A 852 18.03 35.93 20.73
N PRO A 853 17.66 34.99 21.63
CA PRO A 853 18.07 33.60 21.54
C PRO A 853 16.79 32.72 21.48
N ALA A 854 16.74 31.52 20.92
CA ALA A 854 17.67 30.71 20.17
C ALA A 854 16.80 29.64 19.48
N LEU A 855 17.03 29.40 18.19
CA LEU A 855 16.49 28.26 17.46
C LEU A 855 17.64 27.66 16.65
N GLN A 856 18.57 27.04 17.36
CA GLN A 856 19.57 26.15 16.75
C GLN A 856 20.18 25.22 17.81
N SER A 857 19.58 24.06 17.98
CA SER A 857 20.29 22.88 18.45
C SER A 857 19.59 21.63 17.93
N LEU A 858 19.76 21.33 16.64
CA LEU A 858 19.56 20.00 16.09
C LEU A 858 20.04 20.04 14.64
N LEU A 859 21.31 19.70 14.47
CA LEU A 859 21.93 19.01 13.33
C LEU A 859 23.43 19.33 13.37
N GLY A 860 24.12 18.68 14.30
CA GLY A 860 25.57 18.56 14.23
C GLY A 860 25.91 17.48 13.21
N TYR A 861 26.41 17.89 12.05
CA TYR A 861 27.29 17.06 11.23
C TYR A 861 28.43 17.94 10.74
N GLN A 862 29.61 17.70 11.32
CA GLN A 862 30.88 18.24 10.89
C GLN A 862 31.17 17.73 9.47
N THR A 863 31.36 18.65 8.53
CA THR A 863 32.10 18.38 7.30
C THR A 863 33.40 19.16 7.39
N SER A 864 34.49 18.43 7.62
CA SER A 864 35.85 18.92 7.42
C SER A 864 36.11 18.97 5.92
N ASN A 865 36.06 20.16 5.34
CA ASN A 865 36.69 20.45 4.06
C ASN A 865 37.91 21.32 4.35
N GLU A 866 39.11 20.75 4.26
CA GLU A 866 40.29 21.52 3.87
C GLU A 866 40.49 21.39 2.36
N PRO A 867 40.92 22.47 1.68
CA PRO A 867 41.24 22.45 0.26
C PRO A 867 42.72 22.12 0.07
N LEU A 868 43.08 21.33 -0.94
CA LEU A 868 44.41 21.37 -1.55
C LEU A 868 44.34 20.68 -2.92
N THR A 869 44.69 21.46 -3.96
CA THR A 869 45.27 21.10 -5.28
C THR A 869 44.77 19.86 -6.02
#